data_AF-A0A9P6QCB6-F1
#
_entry.id   AF-A0A9P6QCB6-F1
#
_cell.length_a   1.000
_cell.length_b   1.000
_cell.length_c   1.000
_cell.angle_alpha   90.00
_cell.angle_beta   90.00
_cell.angle_gamma   90.00
#
_symmetry.space_group_name_H-M   'P 1'
#
loop_
_entity.id
_entity.type
_entity.pdbx_description
1 polymer ?
#
loop_
_entity_poly.entity_id
_entity_poly.type
_entity_poly.pdbx_seq_one_letter_code
_entity_poly.pdbx_strand_id
1 'polypeptide(L)'
;MKFSKTQSYSLLAAMVAVAGTVSAHRTSVQPFGPELAHKEYVAPTTLSSGNNFGAYDADVLFKGSPANPERVALDFAEQRLTTSDYVVKNAYTSKHNGVTHVYLRQRIDGLEVINGDININVDKQGNVISYGDSFYKGSRQKKSLTLKEWLKKEASSFQEQGRQLSFGGWRHRSQRHQLQEDLETPETKATISPQDALLSFARHLNIEIPRPEDMDIVSTNSLRSDKVEVVMTNCPLTADGKVPVTQAYIQTDDGTLELVYDFQVEMKDTDNWFHVQVHAESGKVMQVIDWVSDATYNVYPMGINDPEDGKRRLVKDPEYHPASPLGWNRQSQNKNFTTTIGNNVYAGENRRNGNDWQNNPKPEGKVGKDGELTFDFKIDLNKDPSTYVDAAVTNLFYWNNQVHDIFYHYGFDEQSGNFQENNFGRGGLGNDAVIANAQDGSGYNNANFATPPDGQHGKMRMYVWDVTEVARDGDLESGIIIHEYAHGISTRLTGGPANSGCLGWGEAGGMGEGWGDFFATMFRQKKHHNYDSEFDMGGYANGGEGIRRFPYSTSLKTNPETFKVMDGPAYWGVHAKGEVWAQMLFEVYQNLHLRLPFTEDWYTEDRTSYANTLAIQLVVDGLKLQPCTPSFIQARDAIIQAEKILTKGKYHCDVWKAFAKRGLGPKAKVVGANSPFGGVRTESFDLPKKCSEDK
;
A
#
# COMPACT_ATOMS: atom_id res chain seq x y z
N MET A 1 43.28 -21.62 -62.46
CA MET A 1 43.36 -20.22 -62.95
C MET A 1 42.60 -19.34 -61.96
N LYS A 2 43.17 -18.19 -61.60
CA LYS A 2 42.53 -17.14 -60.78
C LYS A 2 41.53 -16.31 -61.61
N PHE A 3 40.79 -15.46 -60.88
CA PHE A 3 39.98 -14.29 -61.26
C PHE A 3 38.49 -14.57 -61.49
N SER A 4 37.48 -13.90 -60.91
CA SER A 4 37.26 -12.61 -60.19
C SER A 4 36.12 -11.86 -60.91
N LYS A 5 35.03 -11.61 -60.16
CA LYS A 5 34.06 -10.48 -60.22
C LYS A 5 33.42 -10.08 -61.57
N THR A 6 32.07 -10.07 -61.62
CA THR A 6 31.14 -8.89 -61.64
C THR A 6 29.72 -9.39 -62.01
N GLN A 7 28.67 -9.14 -61.19
CA GLN A 7 27.60 -8.10 -61.35
C GLN A 7 26.92 -8.14 -62.74
N SER A 8 25.59 -8.12 -62.95
CA SER A 8 24.35 -7.86 -62.19
C SER A 8 23.19 -8.53 -62.98
N TYR A 9 22.01 -8.83 -62.44
CA TYR A 9 20.81 -7.97 -62.45
C TYR A 9 19.64 -8.65 -61.70
N SER A 10 19.00 -7.92 -60.78
CA SER A 10 17.53 -7.78 -60.56
C SER A 10 17.32 -7.15 -59.16
N LEU A 11 17.18 -5.83 -59.07
CA LEU A 11 15.93 -5.05 -59.04
C LEU A 11 15.06 -5.24 -57.79
N LEU A 12 15.08 -4.17 -56.97
CA LEU A 12 13.96 -3.55 -56.24
C LEU A 12 13.18 -4.40 -55.21
N ALA A 13 13.45 -4.15 -53.93
CA ALA A 13 12.47 -3.52 -53.03
C ALA A 13 13.19 -2.90 -51.82
N ALA A 14 13.03 -1.59 -51.69
CA ALA A 14 13.65 -0.74 -50.69
C ALA A 14 12.76 -0.61 -49.45
N MET A 15 13.43 -0.34 -48.32
CA MET A 15 12.97 0.50 -47.21
C MET A 15 11.62 0.16 -46.56
N VAL A 16 11.70 -0.59 -45.45
CA VAL A 16 11.01 -0.18 -44.22
C VAL A 16 12.06 -0.14 -43.12
N ALA A 17 12.36 1.07 -42.66
CA ALA A 17 13.06 1.28 -41.40
C ALA A 17 12.26 0.60 -40.30
N VAL A 18 12.81 -0.46 -39.70
CA VAL A 18 12.35 -0.90 -38.39
C VAL A 18 12.90 0.13 -37.41
N ALA A 19 12.21 1.27 -37.31
CA ALA A 19 12.18 2.03 -36.08
C ALA A 19 11.45 1.15 -35.06
N GLY A 20 12.18 0.19 -34.48
CA GLY A 20 11.75 -0.50 -33.29
C GLY A 20 11.74 0.54 -32.17
N THR A 21 10.57 1.10 -31.90
CA THR A 21 10.29 1.74 -30.62
C THR A 21 10.27 0.62 -29.57
N VAL A 22 11.47 0.28 -29.08
CA VAL A 22 11.62 -0.50 -27.85
C VAL A 22 11.04 0.40 -26.76
N SER A 23 9.87 0.03 -26.24
CA SER A 23 9.30 0.72 -25.09
C SER A 23 10.24 0.51 -23.91
N ALA A 24 10.74 1.63 -23.38
CA ALA A 24 11.50 1.71 -22.15
C ALA A 24 10.82 0.90 -21.03
N HIS A 25 11.51 -0.07 -20.43
CA HIS A 25 10.98 -0.88 -19.32
C HIS A 25 11.57 -0.42 -17.99
N ARG A 26 10.69 -0.16 -17.02
CA ARG A 26 11.02 0.40 -15.70
C ARG A 26 11.98 -0.48 -14.89
N THR A 27 13.06 0.10 -14.39
CA THR A 27 13.90 -0.53 -13.35
C THR A 27 13.29 -0.25 -12.00
N SER A 28 12.99 -1.30 -11.26
CA SER A 28 12.30 -1.26 -9.98
C SER A 28 13.27 -1.19 -8.81
N VAL A 29 13.20 -0.12 -8.02
CA VAL A 29 13.76 -0.11 -6.67
C VAL A 29 12.71 0.45 -5.71
N GLN A 30 12.52 -0.25 -4.58
CA GLN A 30 11.64 0.25 -3.54
C GLN A 30 12.29 1.45 -2.89
N PRO A 31 11.54 2.54 -2.67
CA PRO A 31 12.04 3.62 -1.84
C PRO A 31 12.41 3.08 -0.47
N PHE A 32 13.61 3.41 -0.01
CA PHE A 32 14.05 3.11 1.34
C PHE A 32 14.98 4.21 1.80
N GLY A 33 15.12 4.36 3.10
CA GLY A 33 16.03 5.32 3.69
C GLY A 33 15.97 5.25 5.21
N PRO A 34 16.78 6.09 5.87
CA PRO A 34 16.91 6.05 7.30
C PRO A 34 15.68 6.60 8.05
N GLU A 35 15.31 5.94 9.15
CA GLU A 35 14.24 6.34 10.06
C GLU A 35 14.79 7.11 11.28
N LEU A 36 14.47 8.40 11.36
CA LEU A 36 14.97 9.27 12.42
C LEU A 36 14.07 9.22 13.66
N ALA A 37 14.44 8.43 14.66
CA ALA A 37 13.66 8.28 15.91
C ALA A 37 13.56 9.56 16.75
N HIS A 38 14.47 10.52 16.56
CA HIS A 38 14.53 11.78 17.30
C HIS A 38 13.70 12.91 16.68
N LYS A 39 13.07 12.68 15.52
CA LYS A 39 12.23 13.66 14.86
C LYS A 39 11.03 13.97 15.75
N GLU A 40 10.71 15.25 15.91
CA GLU A 40 9.64 15.70 16.77
C GLU A 40 8.70 16.62 16.01
N TYR A 41 7.44 16.64 16.44
CA TYR A 41 6.50 17.69 16.11
C TYR A 41 5.93 18.23 17.41
N VAL A 42 6.01 19.54 17.60
CA VAL A 42 5.60 20.22 18.81
C VAL A 42 4.61 21.32 18.46
N ALA A 43 3.48 21.32 19.17
CA ALA A 43 2.48 22.38 19.15
C ALA A 43 2.00 22.64 20.59
N PRO A 44 1.72 23.89 21.00
CA PRO A 44 1.27 24.21 22.36
C PRO A 44 -0.04 23.51 22.73
N THR A 45 -0.07 22.86 23.89
CA THR A 45 -1.25 22.25 24.50
C THR A 45 -2.17 23.31 25.13
N THR A 46 -2.92 24.04 24.32
CA THR A 46 -4.12 24.76 24.77
C THR A 46 -5.28 24.62 23.79
N LEU A 47 -5.84 23.41 23.72
CA LEU A 47 -7.24 23.17 23.37
C LEU A 47 -7.98 22.28 24.39
N SER A 48 -7.41 22.10 25.59
CA SER A 48 -8.18 21.62 26.75
C SER A 48 -7.72 22.37 28.00
N SER A 49 -8.59 23.18 28.58
CA SER A 49 -8.35 23.78 29.89
C SER A 49 -9.44 23.34 30.85
N GLY A 50 -9.09 22.37 31.68
CA GLY A 50 -9.68 22.13 32.99
C GLY A 50 -8.56 22.02 34.02
N ASN A 51 -8.29 23.13 34.72
CA ASN A 51 -7.59 23.27 36.00
C ASN A 51 -6.06 23.05 36.13
N ASN A 52 -5.37 24.19 36.31
CA ASN A 52 -4.19 24.50 37.13
C ASN A 52 -3.58 23.39 38.00
N PHE A 53 -2.29 23.08 37.81
CA PHE A 53 -1.13 23.71 38.48
C PHE A 53 0.16 22.96 38.10
N GLY A 54 1.20 23.70 37.70
CA GLY A 54 2.55 23.18 37.50
C GLY A 54 3.23 23.76 36.26
N ALA A 55 3.63 25.03 36.33
CA ALA A 55 4.55 25.62 35.36
C ALA A 55 5.89 24.86 35.41
N TYR A 56 6.39 24.37 34.28
CA TYR A 56 7.80 24.44 33.84
C TYR A 56 7.88 24.19 32.32
N ASP A 57 8.48 25.16 31.63
CA ASP A 57 9.09 25.13 30.29
C ASP A 57 8.23 24.84 29.05
N ALA A 58 7.23 25.69 28.80
CA ALA A 58 7.10 26.22 27.45
C ALA A 58 7.99 27.46 27.40
N ASP A 59 9.17 27.34 26.78
CA ASP A 59 10.04 28.46 26.49
C ASP A 59 9.24 29.57 25.81
N VAL A 60 8.89 30.59 26.58
CA VAL A 60 8.47 31.90 26.12
C VAL A 60 9.73 32.60 25.60
N LEU A 61 10.24 32.13 24.46
CA LEU A 61 11.41 32.67 23.77
C LEU A 61 11.09 32.55 22.27
N PHE A 62 10.36 33.48 21.65
CA PHE A 62 10.89 34.75 21.15
C PHE A 62 9.73 35.73 20.92
N LYS A 63 9.83 36.95 21.49
CA LYS A 63 9.09 38.11 20.99
C LYS A 63 10.02 38.92 20.08
N GLY A 64 9.91 38.70 18.78
CA GLY A 64 10.42 39.62 17.76
C GLY A 64 9.33 40.62 17.36
N SER A 65 9.71 41.81 16.90
CA SER A 65 8.77 42.83 16.42
C SER A 65 7.80 42.22 15.39
N PRO A 66 6.48 42.54 15.40
CA PRO A 66 5.45 41.93 14.53
C PRO A 66 5.68 42.08 13.01
N ALA A 67 6.81 42.67 12.60
CA ALA A 67 7.10 43.03 11.23
C ALA A 67 7.75 41.91 10.38
N ASN A 68 8.28 40.82 10.98
CA ASN A 68 8.90 39.75 10.18
C ASN A 68 8.83 38.35 10.82
N PRO A 69 7.79 37.55 10.49
CA PRO A 69 7.65 36.16 10.94
C PRO A 69 8.79 35.24 10.50
N GLU A 70 9.45 35.52 9.36
CA GLU A 70 10.62 34.76 8.93
C GLU A 70 11.75 34.93 9.93
N ARG A 71 12.02 36.16 10.39
CA ARG A 71 13.07 36.42 11.40
C ARG A 71 12.81 35.68 12.71
N VAL A 72 11.56 35.63 13.16
CA VAL A 72 11.17 34.86 14.36
C VAL A 72 11.51 33.39 14.21
N ALA A 73 11.21 32.79 13.05
CA ALA A 73 11.55 31.39 12.78
C ALA A 73 13.07 31.16 12.72
N LEU A 74 13.84 32.10 12.17
CA LEU A 74 15.31 32.01 12.14
C LEU A 74 15.89 32.04 13.56
N ASP A 75 15.45 33.00 14.37
CA ASP A 75 15.89 33.12 15.77
C ASP A 75 15.51 31.85 16.56
N PHE A 76 14.31 31.29 16.33
CA PHE A 76 13.84 30.04 16.93
C PHE A 76 14.69 28.83 16.55
N ALA A 77 15.08 28.72 15.26
CA ALA A 77 15.92 27.65 14.78
C ALA A 77 17.34 27.74 15.36
N GLU A 78 17.91 28.95 15.48
CA GLU A 78 19.25 29.17 16.05
C GLU A 78 19.38 28.61 17.48
N GLN A 79 18.33 28.69 18.30
CA GLN A 79 18.34 28.12 19.65
C GLN A 79 18.42 26.59 19.69
N ARG A 80 17.97 25.92 18.61
CA ARG A 80 17.94 24.45 18.50
C ARG A 80 19.19 23.88 17.85
N LEU A 81 20.04 24.74 17.29
CA LEU A 81 21.27 24.35 16.63
C LEU A 81 22.46 24.53 17.58
N THR A 82 23.08 23.42 17.97
CA THR A 82 24.21 23.44 18.90
C THR A 82 25.57 23.43 18.19
N THR A 83 25.65 22.86 16.99
CA THR A 83 26.93 22.65 16.27
C THR A 83 26.82 22.73 14.73
N SER A 84 25.81 23.41 14.19
CA SER A 84 25.52 23.46 12.74
C SER A 84 24.94 24.80 12.30
N ASP A 85 25.11 25.12 11.03
CA ASP A 85 24.40 26.20 10.35
C ASP A 85 23.11 25.68 9.72
N TYR A 86 22.39 26.52 8.98
CA TYR A 86 21.22 26.15 8.20
C TYR A 86 21.05 27.05 6.97
N VAL A 87 20.17 26.66 6.06
CA VAL A 87 19.75 27.47 4.92
C VAL A 87 18.23 27.53 4.86
N VAL A 88 17.69 28.73 4.59
CA VAL A 88 16.26 28.89 4.32
C VAL A 88 15.95 28.28 2.96
N LYS A 89 15.13 27.23 2.93
CA LYS A 89 14.68 26.58 1.69
C LYS A 89 13.45 27.28 1.12
N ASN A 90 12.55 27.72 2.00
CA ASN A 90 11.34 28.44 1.62
C ASN A 90 10.73 29.19 2.81
N ALA A 91 10.03 30.29 2.54
CA ALA A 91 9.24 31.02 3.52
C ALA A 91 8.01 31.66 2.85
N TYR A 92 6.81 31.36 3.33
CA TYR A 92 5.58 31.94 2.76
C TYR A 92 4.45 32.06 3.78
N THR A 93 3.53 33.00 3.56
CA THR A 93 2.40 33.26 4.47
C THR A 93 1.07 32.80 3.87
N SER A 94 0.37 31.94 4.60
CA SER A 94 -0.97 31.47 4.26
C SER A 94 -1.99 32.61 4.37
N LYS A 95 -2.54 33.06 3.24
CA LYS A 95 -3.36 34.30 3.17
C LYS A 95 -4.59 34.30 4.07
N HIS A 96 -5.23 33.15 4.26
CA HIS A 96 -6.52 33.05 4.95
C HIS A 96 -6.39 33.16 6.48
N ASN A 97 -5.30 32.64 7.06
CA ASN A 97 -5.06 32.63 8.51
C ASN A 97 -3.87 33.53 8.92
N GLY A 98 -3.05 33.94 7.95
CA GLY A 98 -1.79 34.69 8.09
C GLY A 98 -0.71 34.01 8.90
N VAL A 99 -0.71 32.68 8.93
CA VAL A 99 0.42 31.91 9.44
C VAL A 99 1.53 31.90 8.39
N THR A 100 2.75 32.24 8.79
CA THR A 100 3.96 32.12 7.98
C THR A 100 4.63 30.79 8.24
N HIS A 101 4.88 30.03 7.18
CA HIS A 101 5.58 28.76 7.18
C HIS A 101 7.01 28.99 6.73
N VAL A 102 7.99 28.59 7.54
CA VAL A 102 9.41 28.75 7.27
C VAL A 102 10.07 27.39 7.31
N TYR A 103 10.77 27.03 6.24
CA TYR A 103 11.41 25.73 6.06
C TYR A 103 12.91 25.94 5.98
N LEU A 104 13.64 25.35 6.92
CA LEU A 104 15.10 25.44 6.97
C LEU A 104 15.69 24.04 6.86
N ARG A 105 16.84 23.95 6.18
CA ARG A 105 17.63 22.73 6.08
C ARG A 105 18.95 22.92 6.80
N GLN A 106 19.29 21.99 7.68
CA GLN A 106 20.54 22.01 8.44
C GLN A 106 21.75 21.94 7.50
N ARG A 107 22.83 22.60 7.89
CA ARG A 107 24.13 22.56 7.23
C ARG A 107 25.25 22.27 8.24
N ILE A 108 26.07 21.30 7.93
CA ILE A 108 27.25 20.95 8.74
C ILE A 108 28.45 20.98 7.81
N ASP A 109 29.51 21.69 8.21
CA ASP A 109 30.73 21.84 7.40
C ASP A 109 30.46 22.41 5.98
N GLY A 110 29.40 23.21 5.83
CA GLY A 110 28.98 23.80 4.56
C GLY A 110 28.16 22.88 3.66
N LEU A 111 27.89 21.63 4.06
CA LEU A 111 27.07 20.66 3.35
C LEU A 111 25.67 20.57 3.96
N GLU A 112 24.64 20.46 3.14
CA GLU A 112 23.26 20.24 3.61
C GLU A 112 23.13 18.83 4.23
N VAL A 113 22.30 18.70 5.26
CA VAL A 113 21.92 17.41 5.85
C VAL A 113 20.59 16.97 5.25
N ILE A 114 20.60 15.88 4.49
CA ILE A 114 19.41 15.25 3.92
C ILE A 114 18.49 14.80 5.06
N ASN A 115 17.20 15.15 4.94
CA ASN A 115 16.17 14.94 5.97
C ASN A 115 16.44 15.64 7.32
N GLY A 116 17.48 16.50 7.41
CA GLY A 116 17.74 17.39 8.54
C GLY A 116 17.01 18.70 8.34
N ASP A 117 15.70 18.70 8.55
CA ASP A 117 14.82 19.83 8.27
C ASP A 117 14.14 20.32 9.55
N ILE A 118 13.86 21.62 9.60
CA ILE A 118 12.93 22.18 10.57
C ILE A 118 11.88 23.01 9.82
N ASN A 119 10.61 22.74 10.10
CA ASN A 119 9.49 23.52 9.58
C ASN A 119 8.84 24.29 10.74
N ILE A 120 8.85 25.61 10.67
CA ILE A 120 8.42 26.48 11.76
C ILE A 120 7.24 27.30 11.28
N ASN A 121 6.14 27.23 12.02
CA ASN A 121 4.91 27.95 11.70
C ASN A 121 4.74 29.11 12.70
N VAL A 122 4.69 30.34 12.19
CA VAL A 122 4.63 31.58 12.97
C VAL A 122 3.31 32.31 12.69
N ASP A 123 2.57 32.70 13.72
CA ASP A 123 1.31 33.44 13.54
C ASP A 123 1.53 34.93 13.20
N LYS A 124 0.43 35.65 12.92
CA LYS A 124 0.44 37.09 12.60
C LYS A 124 0.98 37.96 13.73
N GLN A 125 1.00 37.45 14.96
CA GLN A 125 1.46 38.15 16.15
C GLN A 125 2.97 37.91 16.40
N GLY A 126 3.61 37.07 15.59
CA GLY A 126 5.02 36.72 15.71
C GLY A 126 5.28 35.61 16.72
N ASN A 127 4.27 34.77 17.04
CA ASN A 127 4.45 33.61 17.91
C ASN A 127 4.71 32.35 17.07
N VAL A 128 5.67 31.51 17.47
CA VAL A 128 5.82 30.16 16.93
C VAL A 128 4.69 29.29 17.48
N ILE A 129 3.77 28.87 16.61
CA ILE A 129 2.56 28.10 16.99
C ILE A 129 2.73 26.59 16.81
N SER A 130 3.72 26.16 16.04
CA SER A 130 4.11 24.76 15.93
C SER A 130 5.42 24.68 15.18
N TYR A 131 6.17 23.62 15.41
CA TYR A 131 7.30 23.27 14.57
C TYR A 131 7.47 21.75 14.50
N GLY A 132 8.01 21.26 13.40
CA GLY A 132 8.59 19.92 13.29
C GLY A 132 10.08 20.04 13.12
N ASP A 133 10.83 19.24 13.87
CA ASP A 133 12.30 19.27 13.91
C ASP A 133 12.85 17.86 13.70
N SER A 134 13.66 17.72 12.66
CA SER A 134 14.46 16.52 12.37
C SER A 134 15.94 16.85 12.21
N PHE A 135 16.39 18.00 12.73
CA PHE A 135 17.81 18.34 12.75
C PHE A 135 18.61 17.29 13.51
N TYR A 136 19.79 16.98 12.96
CA TYR A 136 20.75 16.11 13.61
C TYR A 136 21.21 16.72 14.94
N LYS A 137 21.09 15.94 16.02
CA LYS A 137 21.41 16.36 17.40
C LYS A 137 22.75 15.82 17.92
N GLY A 138 23.45 14.98 17.16
CA GLY A 138 24.70 14.35 17.59
C GLY A 138 25.94 15.26 17.47
N SER A 139 27.09 14.75 17.89
CA SER A 139 28.36 15.50 17.80
C SER A 139 28.88 15.58 16.36
N ARG A 140 29.59 16.68 16.04
CA ARG A 140 30.28 16.87 14.76
C ARG A 140 31.33 15.77 14.54
N GLN A 141 31.27 15.08 13.40
CA GLN A 141 32.22 14.02 13.05
C GLN A 141 33.55 14.57 12.51
N LYS A 142 34.57 13.70 12.39
CA LYS A 142 35.86 14.04 11.75
C LYS A 142 35.62 14.48 10.29
N LYS A 143 36.29 15.55 9.87
CA LYS A 143 36.13 16.15 8.54
C LYS A 143 36.55 15.17 7.42
N SER A 144 35.62 14.84 6.53
CA SER A 144 35.90 14.11 5.28
C SER A 144 36.16 15.09 4.13
N LEU A 145 36.85 14.65 3.08
CA LEU A 145 37.19 15.48 1.92
C LEU A 145 35.94 15.93 1.17
N THR A 146 35.75 17.24 1.04
CA THR A 146 34.66 17.81 0.23
C THR A 146 34.92 17.60 -1.27
N LEU A 147 33.88 17.65 -2.10
CA LEU A 147 33.95 17.44 -3.54
C LEU A 147 34.95 18.43 -4.21
N LYS A 148 35.01 19.65 -3.70
CA LYS A 148 35.95 20.69 -4.13
C LYS A 148 37.39 20.35 -3.76
N GLU A 149 37.64 19.81 -2.57
CA GLU A 149 38.97 19.37 -2.12
C GLU A 149 39.42 18.11 -2.89
N TRP A 150 38.51 17.16 -3.13
CA TRP A 150 38.74 15.99 -3.97
C TRP A 150 39.11 16.37 -5.41
N LEU A 151 38.34 17.25 -6.06
CA LEU A 151 38.62 17.73 -7.41
C LEU A 151 40.00 18.38 -7.54
N LYS A 152 40.44 19.13 -6.52
CA LYS A 152 41.78 19.74 -6.49
C LYS A 152 42.89 18.69 -6.36
N LYS A 153 42.67 17.65 -5.55
CA LYS A 153 43.63 16.56 -5.35
C LYS A 153 43.81 15.71 -6.62
N GLU A 154 42.72 15.42 -7.32
CA GLU A 154 42.74 14.57 -8.52
C GLU A 154 43.09 15.35 -9.80
N ALA A 155 43.18 16.68 -9.77
CA ALA A 155 43.49 17.48 -10.96
C ALA A 155 44.76 17.03 -11.71
N SER A 156 45.74 16.47 -11.00
CA SER A 156 46.98 15.92 -11.56
C SER A 156 46.77 14.58 -12.27
N SER A 157 45.93 13.69 -11.72
CA SER A 157 45.68 12.34 -12.27
C SER A 157 44.82 12.40 -13.53
N PHE A 158 43.84 13.32 -13.58
CA PHE A 158 43.01 13.56 -14.76
C PHE A 158 43.80 14.11 -15.96
N GLN A 159 44.81 14.95 -15.73
CA GLN A 159 45.70 15.45 -16.78
C GLN A 159 46.58 14.35 -17.39
N GLU A 160 47.03 13.37 -16.60
CA GLU A 160 47.87 12.26 -17.08
C GLU A 160 47.08 11.22 -17.90
N GLN A 161 45.78 11.05 -17.62
CA GLN A 161 44.90 10.10 -18.33
C GLN A 161 44.27 10.67 -19.62
N GLY A 162 44.59 11.91 -20.01
CA GLY A 162 44.03 12.54 -21.20
C GLY A 162 42.55 12.94 -21.10
N ARG A 163 41.96 12.89 -19.90
CA ARG A 163 40.57 13.31 -19.64
C ARG A 163 40.51 14.83 -19.42
N GLN A 164 39.55 15.50 -20.05
CA GLN A 164 39.43 16.96 -19.97
C GLN A 164 38.64 17.41 -18.73
N LEU A 165 39.35 17.87 -17.69
CA LEU A 165 38.78 18.85 -16.75
C LEU A 165 38.70 20.20 -17.49
N SER A 166 37.53 20.51 -18.05
CA SER A 166 37.30 21.80 -18.70
C SER A 166 37.00 22.88 -17.64
N PHE A 167 38.06 23.54 -17.15
CA PHE A 167 37.87 24.78 -16.39
C PHE A 167 37.38 25.86 -17.35
N GLY A 168 36.15 26.34 -17.11
CA GLY A 168 35.58 27.45 -17.85
C GLY A 168 36.47 28.69 -17.77
N GLY A 169 37.23 28.94 -18.86
CA GLY A 169 37.89 30.19 -19.14
C GLY A 169 39.36 30.30 -18.71
N TRP A 170 40.27 29.98 -19.63
CA TRP A 170 41.42 30.77 -20.11
C TRP A 170 42.59 29.87 -20.53
N ARG A 171 42.99 29.96 -21.80
CA ARG A 171 44.29 29.47 -22.27
C ARG A 171 45.36 30.42 -21.72
N HIS A 172 46.15 29.97 -20.75
CA HIS A 172 47.44 30.59 -20.46
C HIS A 172 48.59 29.61 -20.62
N ARG A 173 49.61 30.10 -21.33
CA ARG A 173 50.84 29.47 -21.76
C ARG A 173 51.78 29.34 -20.55
N SER A 174 52.33 28.14 -20.34
CA SER A 174 53.56 27.82 -19.60
C SER A 174 53.87 28.62 -18.32
N GLN A 175 53.70 28.00 -17.15
CA GLN A 175 54.62 28.21 -16.02
C GLN A 175 54.61 26.98 -15.09
N ARG A 176 55.70 26.21 -15.20
CA ARG A 176 56.13 25.20 -14.22
C ARG A 176 56.78 26.01 -13.10
N HIS A 177 56.13 26.19 -11.94
CA HIS A 177 56.76 26.27 -10.61
C HIS A 177 55.75 26.64 -9.51
N GLN A 178 55.90 25.94 -8.36
CA GLN A 178 55.50 26.32 -7.00
C GLN A 178 54.00 26.38 -6.67
N LEU A 179 53.43 25.22 -6.35
CA LEU A 179 52.37 25.07 -5.32
C LEU A 179 52.58 23.71 -4.66
N GLN A 180 53.65 23.60 -3.87
CA GLN A 180 53.93 22.45 -3.02
C GLN A 180 54.34 23.01 -1.66
N GLU A 181 53.36 23.52 -0.90
CA GLU A 181 53.43 23.71 0.55
C GLU A 181 52.04 24.13 1.06
N ASP A 182 51.70 23.62 2.25
CA ASP A 182 50.51 23.91 3.10
C ASP A 182 49.25 23.02 2.97
N LEU A 183 49.43 21.70 2.85
CA LEU A 183 48.42 20.73 3.30
C LEU A 183 49.08 19.71 4.24
N GLU A 184 49.35 20.13 5.47
CA GLU A 184 49.41 19.19 6.60
C GLU A 184 48.02 18.56 6.73
N THR A 185 47.84 17.39 6.13
CA THR A 185 46.56 16.67 6.14
C THR A 185 46.34 16.04 7.52
N PRO A 186 45.25 16.38 8.24
CA PRO A 186 44.67 15.44 9.20
C PRO A 186 44.31 14.15 8.44
N GLU A 187 44.35 13.00 9.10
CA GLU A 187 43.89 11.70 8.56
C GLU A 187 42.48 11.82 7.98
N THR A 188 42.37 12.22 6.71
CA THR A 188 41.13 12.35 5.96
C THR A 188 40.88 11.00 5.32
N LYS A 189 39.74 10.39 5.63
CA LYS A 189 39.35 9.15 4.97
C LYS A 189 39.15 9.42 3.47
N ALA A 190 39.69 8.54 2.63
CA ALA A 190 39.57 8.67 1.19
C ALA A 190 38.13 8.37 0.74
N THR A 191 37.54 9.27 -0.05
CA THR A 191 36.23 9.08 -0.70
C THR A 191 36.40 8.39 -2.05
N ILE A 192 35.40 7.60 -2.46
CA ILE A 192 35.31 7.10 -3.83
C ILE A 192 34.96 8.23 -4.80
N SER A 193 35.19 8.02 -6.10
CA SER A 193 34.81 9.00 -7.12
C SER A 193 33.28 9.09 -7.27
N PRO A 194 32.72 10.23 -7.71
CA PRO A 194 31.30 10.31 -8.06
C PRO A 194 30.88 9.27 -9.10
N GLN A 195 31.75 8.93 -10.06
CA GLN A 195 31.49 7.86 -11.02
C GLN A 195 31.34 6.50 -10.32
N ASP A 196 32.23 6.15 -9.39
CA ASP A 196 32.15 4.89 -8.64
C ASP A 196 30.89 4.83 -7.75
N ALA A 197 30.47 5.96 -7.20
CA ALA A 197 29.24 6.07 -6.44
C ALA A 197 28.01 5.86 -7.34
N LEU A 198 27.97 6.50 -8.51
CA LEU A 198 26.90 6.31 -9.49
C LEU A 198 26.88 4.87 -10.05
N LEU A 199 28.07 4.26 -10.24
CA LEU A 199 28.21 2.84 -10.58
C LEU A 199 27.69 1.92 -9.47
N SER A 200 27.84 2.32 -8.21
CA SER A 200 27.30 1.56 -7.08
C SER A 200 25.77 1.64 -7.03
N PHE A 201 25.19 2.80 -7.37
CA PHE A 201 23.76 2.92 -7.61
C PHE A 201 23.29 2.09 -8.81
N ALA A 202 23.97 2.17 -9.97
CA ALA A 202 23.63 1.36 -11.14
C ALA A 202 23.67 -0.14 -10.82
N ARG A 203 24.69 -0.59 -10.08
CA ARG A 203 24.78 -1.97 -9.58
C ARG A 203 23.65 -2.33 -8.62
N HIS A 204 23.22 -1.40 -7.77
CA HIS A 204 22.04 -1.58 -6.91
C HIS A 204 20.75 -1.76 -7.73
N LEU A 205 20.64 -1.06 -8.87
CA LEU A 205 19.57 -1.26 -9.86
C LEU A 205 19.75 -2.52 -10.72
N ASN A 206 20.83 -3.27 -10.55
CA ASN A 206 21.24 -4.37 -11.43
C ASN A 206 21.41 -3.94 -12.91
N ILE A 207 21.88 -2.70 -13.12
CA ILE A 207 22.20 -2.13 -14.43
C ILE A 207 23.73 -2.13 -14.62
N GLU A 208 24.18 -2.71 -15.72
CA GLU A 208 25.58 -2.63 -16.14
C GLU A 208 25.78 -1.37 -17.00
N ILE A 209 26.71 -0.52 -16.59
CA ILE A 209 27.10 0.66 -17.38
C ILE A 209 28.20 0.24 -18.35
N PRO A 210 27.95 0.24 -19.68
CA PRO A 210 28.99 -0.07 -20.66
C PRO A 210 29.97 1.11 -20.77
N ARG A 211 31.27 0.82 -20.77
CA ARG A 211 32.36 1.80 -20.83
C ARG A 211 32.22 2.91 -19.78
N PRO A 212 32.20 2.58 -18.48
CA PRO A 212 32.14 3.59 -17.42
C PRO A 212 33.29 4.59 -17.50
N GLU A 213 34.39 4.23 -18.17
CA GLU A 213 35.51 5.10 -18.45
C GLU A 213 35.20 6.29 -19.38
N ASP A 214 34.07 6.29 -20.08
CA ASP A 214 33.65 7.41 -20.93
C ASP A 214 32.91 8.52 -20.15
N MET A 215 32.56 8.27 -18.87
CA MET A 215 31.89 9.27 -18.02
C MET A 215 32.88 10.34 -17.55
N ASP A 216 32.59 11.59 -17.90
CA ASP A 216 33.40 12.75 -17.56
C ASP A 216 32.78 13.53 -16.40
N ILE A 217 33.61 14.23 -15.62
CA ILE A 217 33.15 15.22 -14.64
C ILE A 217 33.48 16.61 -15.16
N VAL A 218 32.44 17.42 -15.32
CA VAL A 218 32.56 18.83 -15.66
C VAL A 218 32.21 19.65 -14.43
N SER A 219 33.16 20.47 -13.98
CA SER A 219 32.91 21.48 -12.96
C SER A 219 32.84 22.86 -13.60
N THR A 220 31.77 23.61 -13.36
CA THR A 220 31.74 25.03 -13.72
C THR A 220 31.92 25.88 -12.46
N ASN A 221 32.88 26.81 -12.54
CA ASN A 221 33.00 27.86 -11.53
C ASN A 221 32.16 29.06 -12.02
N SER A 222 31.10 29.39 -11.28
CA SER A 222 30.39 30.63 -11.53
C SER A 222 31.23 31.81 -11.05
N LEU A 223 31.46 32.80 -11.92
CA LEU A 223 32.17 34.05 -11.57
C LEU A 223 31.44 34.89 -10.49
N ARG A 224 30.23 34.50 -10.09
CA ARG A 224 29.38 35.23 -9.13
C ARG A 224 29.04 34.45 -7.85
N SER A 225 29.54 33.22 -7.69
CA SER A 225 29.13 32.32 -6.59
C SER A 225 30.23 31.35 -6.21
N ASP A 226 30.40 31.10 -4.91
CA ASP A 226 31.31 30.07 -4.38
C ASP A 226 30.83 28.63 -4.64
N LYS A 227 29.59 28.45 -5.12
CA LYS A 227 29.08 27.14 -5.56
C LYS A 227 29.86 26.66 -6.78
N VAL A 228 30.51 25.51 -6.61
CA VAL A 228 31.01 24.69 -7.69
C VAL A 228 29.85 23.80 -8.13
N GLU A 229 29.33 24.03 -9.33
CA GLU A 229 28.37 23.11 -9.94
C GLU A 229 29.15 22.01 -10.63
N VAL A 230 28.97 20.78 -10.12
CA VAL A 230 29.60 19.59 -10.67
C VAL A 230 28.51 18.80 -11.36
N VAL A 231 28.72 18.51 -12.64
CA VAL A 231 27.84 17.71 -13.46
C VAL A 231 28.66 16.60 -14.07
N MET A 232 28.22 15.35 -13.86
CA MET A 232 28.77 14.24 -14.60
C MET A 232 28.16 14.25 -16.01
N THR A 233 28.98 14.18 -17.04
CA THR A 233 28.57 14.20 -18.44
C THR A 233 28.91 12.88 -19.14
N ASN A 234 28.31 12.63 -20.29
CA ASN A 234 28.40 11.35 -21.01
C ASN A 234 27.89 10.17 -20.16
N CYS A 235 26.97 10.43 -19.23
CA CYS A 235 26.39 9.39 -18.40
C CYS A 235 25.41 8.54 -19.23
N PRO A 236 25.66 7.25 -19.43
CA PRO A 236 24.78 6.41 -20.23
C PRO A 236 23.45 6.07 -19.53
N LEU A 237 23.33 6.33 -18.22
CA LEU A 237 22.10 6.12 -17.46
C LEU A 237 20.99 7.14 -17.77
N THR A 238 21.33 8.33 -18.27
CA THR A 238 20.40 9.49 -18.38
C THR A 238 20.22 9.93 -19.82
N ALA A 239 19.01 10.37 -20.20
CA ALA A 239 18.69 10.72 -21.59
C ALA A 239 19.51 11.90 -22.13
N ASP A 240 19.74 12.91 -21.30
CA ASP A 240 20.53 14.10 -21.66
C ASP A 240 22.05 13.93 -21.42
N GLY A 241 22.44 12.73 -20.96
CA GLY A 241 23.81 12.36 -20.63
C GLY A 241 24.37 13.07 -19.40
N LYS A 242 23.53 13.68 -18.53
CA LYS A 242 23.97 14.51 -17.41
C LYS A 242 23.39 14.03 -16.08
N VAL A 243 24.23 14.03 -15.05
CA VAL A 243 23.81 13.84 -13.66
C VAL A 243 24.41 14.95 -12.80
N PRO A 244 23.59 15.86 -12.22
CA PRO A 244 24.07 16.80 -11.22
C PRO A 244 24.66 16.04 -10.03
N VAL A 245 25.86 16.44 -9.59
CA VAL A 245 26.56 15.83 -8.47
C VAL A 245 26.64 16.85 -7.35
N THR A 246 26.02 16.53 -6.21
CA THR A 246 26.23 17.28 -4.97
C THR A 246 26.70 16.36 -3.86
N GLN A 247 27.33 16.93 -2.84
CA GLN A 247 27.61 16.23 -1.59
C GLN A 247 26.71 16.76 -0.50
N ALA A 248 26.27 15.86 0.35
CA ALA A 248 25.45 16.14 1.51
C ALA A 248 25.84 15.19 2.64
N TYR A 249 25.33 15.46 3.84
CA TYR A 249 25.29 14.45 4.89
C TYR A 249 23.93 13.78 4.90
N ILE A 250 23.86 12.49 5.24
CA ILE A 250 22.60 11.81 5.57
C ILE A 250 22.65 11.35 7.03
N GLN A 251 21.54 11.50 7.74
CA GLN A 251 21.37 10.96 9.08
C GLN A 251 21.01 9.49 9.01
N THR A 252 21.65 8.64 9.80
CA THR A 252 21.36 7.20 9.89
C THR A 252 20.42 6.88 11.06
N ASP A 253 19.83 5.68 11.04
CA ASP A 253 18.89 5.19 12.09
C ASP A 253 19.51 5.20 13.49
N ASP A 254 20.82 4.97 13.59
CA ASP A 254 21.58 4.97 14.83
C ASP A 254 21.97 6.38 15.32
N GLY A 255 21.49 7.42 14.63
CA GLY A 255 21.72 8.81 15.00
C GLY A 255 23.14 9.28 14.73
N THR A 256 23.77 8.79 13.66
CA THR A 256 25.07 9.27 13.16
C THR A 256 24.90 10.02 11.82
N LEU A 257 25.95 10.70 11.36
CA LEU A 257 25.98 11.37 10.06
C LEU A 257 26.97 10.69 9.16
N GLU A 258 26.55 10.38 7.94
CA GLU A 258 27.40 9.82 6.91
C GLU A 258 27.48 10.78 5.72
N LEU A 259 28.70 10.96 5.18
CA LEU A 259 28.91 11.75 3.98
C LEU A 259 28.38 10.96 2.77
N VAL A 260 27.54 11.60 1.95
CA VAL A 260 26.94 11.00 0.76
C VAL A 260 27.14 11.86 -0.48
N TYR A 261 27.18 11.22 -1.64
CA TYR A 261 26.83 11.83 -2.91
C TYR A 261 25.32 11.81 -3.09
N ASP A 262 24.75 12.96 -3.44
CA ASP A 262 23.32 13.14 -3.70
C ASP A 262 23.11 13.33 -5.21
N PHE A 263 22.38 12.38 -5.81
CA PHE A 263 22.09 12.34 -7.24
C PHE A 263 20.59 12.42 -7.50
N GLN A 264 20.24 13.18 -8.53
CA GLN A 264 18.94 13.10 -9.20
C GLN A 264 19.18 12.50 -10.58
N VAL A 265 18.59 11.34 -10.83
CA VAL A 265 18.84 10.53 -12.03
C VAL A 265 17.52 10.31 -12.76
N GLU A 266 17.31 11.06 -13.82
CA GLU A 266 16.25 10.81 -14.82
C GLU A 266 16.75 9.74 -15.78
N MET A 267 16.16 8.56 -15.72
CA MET A 267 16.66 7.40 -16.45
C MET A 267 16.41 7.56 -17.97
N LYS A 268 17.38 7.12 -18.78
CA LYS A 268 17.33 7.25 -20.25
C LYS A 268 16.32 6.30 -20.90
N ASP A 269 16.36 5.06 -20.44
CA ASP A 269 15.66 3.92 -21.04
C ASP A 269 14.48 3.47 -20.18
N THR A 270 14.08 4.26 -19.18
CA THR A 270 12.96 4.02 -18.26
C THR A 270 12.28 5.34 -17.87
N ASP A 271 11.01 5.29 -17.45
CA ASP A 271 10.28 6.48 -16.96
C ASP A 271 10.55 6.78 -15.47
N ASN A 272 11.60 6.19 -14.87
CA ASN A 272 11.95 6.45 -13.47
C ASN A 272 12.68 7.80 -13.34
N TRP A 273 12.33 8.54 -12.29
CA TRP A 273 13.16 9.62 -11.78
C TRP A 273 13.55 9.30 -10.35
N PHE A 274 14.82 8.99 -10.14
CA PHE A 274 15.35 8.65 -8.82
C PHE A 274 16.00 9.85 -8.14
N HIS A 275 15.74 9.99 -6.85
CA HIS A 275 16.57 10.77 -5.92
C HIS A 275 17.30 9.79 -5.02
N VAL A 276 18.63 9.76 -5.09
CA VAL A 276 19.44 8.72 -4.45
C VAL A 276 20.64 9.31 -3.72
N GLN A 277 20.91 8.77 -2.53
CA GLN A 277 22.09 9.09 -1.73
C GLN A 277 22.99 7.87 -1.60
N VAL A 278 24.26 8.04 -1.97
CA VAL A 278 25.28 6.98 -1.96
C VAL A 278 26.43 7.38 -1.03
N HIS A 279 26.77 6.52 -0.08
CA HIS A 279 27.85 6.73 0.88
C HIS A 279 29.18 7.04 0.19
N ALA A 280 29.80 8.17 0.52
CA ALA A 280 30.94 8.74 -0.20
C ALA A 280 32.24 7.95 -0.02
N GLU A 281 32.39 7.15 1.05
CA GLU A 281 33.55 6.27 1.25
C GLU A 281 33.34 4.83 0.81
N SER A 282 32.18 4.23 1.11
CA SER A 282 31.93 2.80 0.87
C SER A 282 31.20 2.49 -0.43
N GLY A 283 30.53 3.47 -1.04
CA GLY A 283 29.64 3.26 -2.18
C GLY A 283 28.31 2.58 -1.82
N LYS A 284 28.03 2.34 -0.53
CA LYS A 284 26.74 1.80 -0.08
C LYS A 284 25.61 2.78 -0.44
N VAL A 285 24.54 2.29 -1.06
CA VAL A 285 23.32 3.08 -1.29
C VAL A 285 22.58 3.24 0.04
N MET A 286 22.41 4.49 0.48
CA MET A 286 21.87 4.83 1.80
C MET A 286 20.38 5.14 1.75
N GLN A 287 19.92 5.77 0.67
CA GLN A 287 18.52 6.08 0.44
C GLN A 287 18.25 6.11 -1.07
N VAL A 288 17.06 5.63 -1.47
CA VAL A 288 16.52 5.77 -2.83
C VAL A 288 15.07 6.21 -2.71
N ILE A 289 14.65 7.17 -3.53
CA ILE A 289 13.26 7.58 -3.69
C ILE A 289 12.95 7.58 -5.19
N ASP A 290 11.82 6.99 -5.58
CA ASP A 290 11.31 7.00 -6.95
C ASP A 290 10.15 7.99 -7.04
N TRP A 291 10.24 9.00 -7.90
CA TRP A 291 9.29 10.11 -7.98
C TRP A 291 8.11 9.87 -8.94
N VAL A 292 7.95 8.67 -9.49
CA VAL A 292 6.84 8.30 -10.41
C VAL A 292 6.19 6.99 -9.97
N SER A 293 4.86 6.81 -9.98
CA SER A 293 4.18 5.49 -10.08
C SER A 293 2.67 5.71 -10.10
N ASP A 294 2.00 5.33 -11.19
CA ASP A 294 0.55 5.45 -11.34
C ASP A 294 -0.03 4.18 -12.02
N ALA A 295 -1.08 3.58 -11.45
CA ALA A 295 -1.93 2.58 -12.09
C ALA A 295 -3.42 2.94 -11.95
N THR A 296 -4.16 2.85 -13.05
CA THR A 296 -5.58 3.24 -13.11
C THR A 296 -6.44 2.08 -13.64
N TYR A 297 -7.53 1.75 -12.94
CA TYR A 297 -8.44 0.65 -13.29
C TYR A 297 -9.86 1.16 -13.51
N ASN A 298 -10.49 0.84 -14.63
CA ASN A 298 -11.91 1.12 -14.86
C ASN A 298 -12.78 -0.02 -14.28
N VAL A 299 -13.39 0.18 -13.12
CA VAL A 299 -14.03 -0.90 -12.33
C VAL A 299 -15.31 -0.43 -11.65
N TYR A 300 -16.09 -1.35 -11.08
CA TYR A 300 -17.12 -0.99 -10.09
C TYR A 300 -16.42 -0.84 -8.73
N PRO A 301 -16.19 0.40 -8.26
CA PRO A 301 -15.36 0.64 -7.09
C PRO A 301 -16.07 0.25 -5.79
N MET A 302 -15.30 0.24 -4.69
CA MET A 302 -15.83 0.00 -3.36
C MET A 302 -17.12 0.77 -3.06
N GLY A 303 -18.09 0.07 -2.46
CA GLY A 303 -19.43 0.58 -2.20
C GLY A 303 -20.41 0.43 -3.38
N ILE A 304 -19.97 0.00 -4.57
CA ILE A 304 -20.87 -0.43 -5.65
C ILE A 304 -20.87 -1.95 -5.71
N ASN A 305 -22.01 -2.57 -5.38
CA ASN A 305 -22.09 -4.04 -5.36
C ASN A 305 -21.98 -4.64 -6.76
N ASP A 306 -22.69 -4.07 -7.71
CA ASP A 306 -22.96 -4.64 -9.03
C ASP A 306 -23.36 -3.55 -10.05
N PRO A 307 -23.54 -3.89 -11.33
CA PRO A 307 -23.91 -2.92 -12.37
C PRO A 307 -25.26 -2.21 -12.20
N GLU A 308 -26.18 -2.76 -11.41
CA GLU A 308 -27.49 -2.14 -11.13
C GLU A 308 -27.40 -1.16 -9.96
N ASP A 309 -26.42 -1.33 -9.06
CA ASP A 309 -26.17 -0.44 -7.90
C ASP A 309 -25.34 0.81 -8.26
N GLY A 310 -24.57 0.79 -9.36
CA GLY A 310 -23.74 1.93 -9.72
C GLY A 310 -23.03 1.82 -11.07
N LYS A 311 -22.24 2.85 -11.40
CA LYS A 311 -21.46 2.91 -12.65
C LYS A 311 -19.99 2.67 -12.40
N ARG A 312 -19.33 2.07 -13.39
CA ARG A 312 -17.86 1.95 -13.42
C ARG A 312 -17.18 3.32 -13.43
N ARG A 313 -15.99 3.39 -12.84
CA ARG A 313 -15.14 4.58 -12.79
C ARG A 313 -13.67 4.18 -12.92
N LEU A 314 -12.87 5.10 -13.46
CA LEU A 314 -11.41 5.01 -13.38
C LEU A 314 -10.99 5.32 -11.94
N VAL A 315 -10.41 4.33 -11.27
CA VAL A 315 -9.83 4.46 -9.94
C VAL A 315 -8.31 4.41 -10.10
N LYS A 316 -7.64 5.48 -9.66
CA LYS A 316 -6.20 5.66 -9.74
C LYS A 316 -5.57 5.36 -8.38
N ASP A 317 -4.50 4.58 -8.39
CA ASP A 317 -3.68 4.17 -7.22
C ASP A 317 -4.54 3.74 -6.01
N PRO A 318 -5.41 2.73 -6.18
CA PRO A 318 -6.32 2.29 -5.13
C PRO A 318 -5.64 1.55 -3.98
N GLU A 319 -4.35 1.23 -4.08
CA GLU A 319 -3.65 0.41 -3.09
C GLU A 319 -3.58 1.05 -1.70
N TYR A 320 -3.69 0.22 -0.68
CA TYR A 320 -3.32 0.60 0.68
C TYR A 320 -1.85 0.25 0.91
N HIS A 321 -0.97 1.26 0.85
CA HIS A 321 0.48 1.06 0.87
C HIS A 321 1.03 0.17 2.01
N PRO A 322 0.51 0.17 3.25
CA PRO A 322 1.00 -0.75 4.29
C PRO A 322 0.83 -2.23 3.93
N ALA A 323 -0.28 -2.57 3.27
CA ALA A 323 -0.59 -3.93 2.81
C ALA A 323 0.07 -4.27 1.46
N SER A 324 0.09 -3.29 0.55
CA SER A 324 0.60 -3.42 -0.81
C SER A 324 1.72 -2.40 -1.08
N PRO A 325 2.92 -2.56 -0.46
CA PRO A 325 3.99 -1.56 -0.52
C PRO A 325 4.57 -1.37 -1.93
N LEU A 326 4.38 -2.34 -2.83
CA LEU A 326 4.82 -2.26 -4.22
C LEU A 326 3.71 -1.80 -5.19
N GLY A 327 2.52 -1.46 -4.69
CA GLY A 327 1.30 -1.39 -5.49
C GLY A 327 0.80 -2.78 -5.91
N TRP A 328 -0.24 -2.82 -6.74
CA TRP A 328 -0.91 -4.09 -7.07
C TRP A 328 -0.29 -4.84 -8.24
N ASN A 329 0.47 -4.22 -9.14
CA ASN A 329 1.04 -4.91 -10.32
C ASN A 329 2.51 -5.37 -10.16
N ARG A 330 2.95 -5.61 -8.93
CA ARG A 330 4.35 -6.00 -8.63
C ARG A 330 4.39 -7.07 -7.54
N GLN A 331 5.36 -7.97 -7.62
CA GLN A 331 5.57 -9.06 -6.64
C GLN A 331 6.88 -8.93 -5.85
N SER A 332 7.86 -8.31 -6.48
CA SER A 332 9.10 -7.90 -5.85
C SER A 332 9.54 -6.64 -6.56
N GLN A 333 10.71 -6.11 -6.22
CA GLN A 333 11.33 -5.07 -7.04
C GLN A 333 11.38 -5.57 -8.49
N ASN A 334 12.21 -6.56 -8.81
CA ASN A 334 12.49 -6.94 -10.20
C ASN A 334 11.41 -7.76 -10.92
N LYS A 335 10.17 -7.77 -10.41
CA LYS A 335 9.05 -8.56 -10.95
C LYS A 335 7.81 -7.67 -11.05
N ASN A 336 7.81 -6.85 -12.09
CA ASN A 336 6.74 -5.92 -12.45
C ASN A 336 5.88 -6.51 -13.58
N PHE A 337 4.60 -6.17 -13.57
CA PHE A 337 3.66 -6.62 -14.56
C PHE A 337 2.89 -5.45 -15.17
N THR A 338 2.64 -5.52 -16.47
CA THR A 338 1.71 -4.65 -17.20
C THR A 338 0.33 -5.30 -17.34
N THR A 339 0.16 -6.47 -16.73
CA THR A 339 -1.07 -7.26 -16.70
C THR A 339 -1.58 -7.45 -15.27
N THR A 340 -2.72 -8.09 -15.07
CA THR A 340 -3.40 -8.34 -13.78
C THR A 340 -2.71 -9.41 -12.92
N ILE A 341 -1.42 -9.22 -12.66
CA ILE A 341 -0.58 -10.03 -11.77
C ILE A 341 0.08 -9.11 -10.75
N GLY A 342 0.04 -9.52 -9.49
CA GLY A 342 0.56 -8.78 -8.34
C GLY A 342 1.06 -9.67 -7.23
N ASN A 343 1.49 -9.04 -6.13
CA ASN A 343 1.84 -9.75 -4.91
C ASN A 343 0.65 -10.51 -4.33
N ASN A 344 -0.56 -9.97 -4.45
CA ASN A 344 -1.72 -10.52 -3.74
C ASN A 344 -2.52 -11.51 -4.60
N VAL A 345 -2.47 -11.38 -5.93
CA VAL A 345 -3.34 -12.13 -6.85
C VAL A 345 -2.76 -12.28 -8.25
N TYR A 346 -3.04 -13.43 -8.87
CA TYR A 346 -2.96 -13.71 -10.30
C TYR A 346 -4.38 -13.78 -10.86
N ALA A 347 -4.86 -12.72 -11.52
CA ALA A 347 -6.20 -12.72 -12.14
C ALA A 347 -6.11 -12.94 -13.65
N GLY A 348 -6.89 -13.89 -14.17
CA GLY A 348 -6.94 -14.23 -15.58
C GLY A 348 -8.21 -14.95 -15.97
N GLU A 349 -8.48 -15.07 -17.27
CA GLU A 349 -9.64 -15.80 -17.78
C GLU A 349 -9.39 -17.31 -17.75
N ASN A 350 -10.41 -18.10 -17.42
CA ASN A 350 -10.31 -19.57 -17.49
C ASN A 350 -11.52 -20.21 -18.19
N ARG A 351 -12.01 -19.61 -19.27
CA ARG A 351 -13.24 -20.05 -19.96
C ARG A 351 -13.15 -21.47 -20.53
N ARG A 352 -11.94 -21.96 -20.76
CA ARG A 352 -11.68 -23.32 -21.26
C ARG A 352 -11.53 -24.36 -20.14
N ASN A 353 -11.62 -23.96 -18.87
CA ASN A 353 -11.36 -24.81 -17.71
C ASN A 353 -9.97 -25.49 -17.79
N GLY A 354 -8.95 -24.68 -18.08
CA GLY A 354 -7.56 -25.12 -18.11
C GLY A 354 -6.97 -25.22 -16.71
N ASN A 355 -5.92 -26.06 -16.58
CA ASN A 355 -5.15 -26.18 -15.34
C ASN A 355 -3.91 -25.27 -15.30
N ASP A 356 -3.51 -24.69 -16.44
CA ASP A 356 -2.33 -23.82 -16.60
C ASP A 356 -2.66 -22.36 -16.27
N TRP A 357 -3.01 -22.12 -15.00
CA TRP A 357 -3.48 -20.83 -14.52
C TRP A 357 -2.44 -19.71 -14.66
N GLN A 358 -1.15 -20.04 -14.62
CA GLN A 358 -0.05 -19.08 -14.81
C GLN A 358 -0.15 -18.41 -16.18
N ASN A 359 -0.42 -19.20 -17.22
CA ASN A 359 -0.46 -18.76 -18.61
C ASN A 359 -1.87 -18.47 -19.14
N ASN A 360 -2.90 -18.62 -18.30
CA ASN A 360 -4.26 -18.19 -18.64
C ASN A 360 -4.25 -16.75 -19.16
N PRO A 361 -5.00 -16.41 -20.23
CA PRO A 361 -5.00 -15.07 -20.79
C PRO A 361 -5.41 -14.01 -19.77
N LYS A 362 -4.75 -12.85 -19.84
CA LYS A 362 -4.94 -11.71 -18.93
C LYS A 362 -4.96 -10.43 -19.75
N PRO A 363 -5.74 -9.42 -19.33
CA PRO A 363 -5.74 -8.13 -19.99
C PRO A 363 -4.37 -7.47 -19.87
N GLU A 364 -3.94 -6.86 -20.97
CA GLU A 364 -2.72 -6.04 -21.02
C GLU A 364 -3.11 -4.57 -20.83
N GLY A 365 -2.64 -3.96 -19.75
CA GLY A 365 -2.86 -2.54 -19.48
C GLY A 365 -2.13 -1.67 -20.50
N LYS A 366 -2.72 -0.53 -20.83
CA LYS A 366 -2.06 0.45 -21.71
C LYS A 366 -1.06 1.26 -20.88
N VAL A 367 0.21 1.20 -21.28
CA VAL A 367 1.23 2.08 -20.73
C VAL A 367 1.16 3.41 -21.48
N GLY A 368 0.82 4.47 -20.74
CA GLY A 368 0.80 5.85 -21.23
C GLY A 368 2.21 6.37 -21.55
N LYS A 369 2.29 7.57 -22.14
CA LYS A 369 3.58 8.21 -22.44
C LYS A 369 4.39 8.58 -21.19
N ASP A 370 3.69 8.70 -20.07
CA ASP A 370 4.26 9.08 -18.78
C ASP A 370 4.45 7.85 -17.86
N GLY A 371 4.41 6.64 -18.44
CA GLY A 371 4.55 5.37 -17.71
C GLY A 371 3.30 4.91 -16.94
N GLU A 372 2.20 5.69 -16.97
CA GLU A 372 0.94 5.33 -16.31
C GLU A 372 0.34 4.05 -16.90
N LEU A 373 0.07 3.06 -16.04
CA LEU A 373 -0.56 1.81 -16.46
C LEU A 373 -2.08 1.91 -16.35
N THR A 374 -2.78 1.89 -17.49
CA THR A 374 -4.25 2.06 -17.54
C THR A 374 -4.98 0.81 -18.02
N PHE A 375 -5.86 0.27 -17.18
CA PHE A 375 -6.81 -0.82 -17.51
C PHE A 375 -8.21 -0.24 -17.77
N ASP A 376 -8.38 0.41 -18.92
CA ASP A 376 -9.66 1.01 -19.36
C ASP A 376 -10.32 0.18 -20.48
N PHE A 377 -10.95 -0.93 -20.09
CA PHE A 377 -11.67 -1.80 -21.02
C PHE A 377 -13.15 -1.46 -21.07
N LYS A 378 -13.71 -1.41 -22.27
CA LYS A 378 -15.14 -1.15 -22.48
C LYS A 378 -15.97 -2.39 -22.14
N ILE A 379 -17.20 -2.17 -21.73
CA ILE A 379 -18.18 -3.22 -21.46
C ILE A 379 -19.52 -2.89 -22.13
N ASP A 380 -20.20 -3.91 -22.63
CA ASP A 380 -21.57 -3.83 -23.15
C ASP A 380 -22.39 -4.97 -22.54
N LEU A 381 -23.16 -4.65 -21.49
CA LEU A 381 -23.93 -5.62 -20.71
C LEU A 381 -25.11 -6.24 -21.48
N ASN A 382 -25.41 -5.76 -22.70
CA ASN A 382 -26.41 -6.37 -23.57
C ASN A 382 -25.82 -7.49 -24.45
N LYS A 383 -24.52 -7.76 -24.30
CA LYS A 383 -23.82 -8.82 -25.03
C LYS A 383 -23.38 -9.92 -24.08
N ASP A 384 -23.07 -11.06 -24.69
CA ASP A 384 -22.52 -12.21 -23.99
C ASP A 384 -21.24 -11.84 -23.20
N PRO A 385 -21.05 -12.37 -21.97
CA PRO A 385 -19.86 -12.13 -21.15
C PRO A 385 -18.52 -12.34 -21.84
N SER A 386 -18.47 -13.23 -22.83
CA SER A 386 -17.28 -13.47 -23.63
C SER A 386 -16.77 -12.26 -24.42
N THR A 387 -17.59 -11.22 -24.55
CA THR A 387 -17.25 -10.00 -25.29
C THR A 387 -16.53 -8.94 -24.47
N TYR A 388 -16.45 -9.11 -23.14
CA TYR A 388 -15.87 -8.12 -22.21
C TYR A 388 -14.98 -8.75 -21.12
N VAL A 389 -14.34 -9.88 -21.42
CA VAL A 389 -13.45 -10.63 -20.52
C VAL A 389 -12.39 -9.73 -19.87
N ASP A 390 -11.75 -8.83 -20.63
CA ASP A 390 -10.71 -7.94 -20.09
C ASP A 390 -11.25 -7.01 -18.99
N ALA A 391 -12.49 -6.52 -19.14
CA ALA A 391 -13.14 -5.70 -18.12
C ALA A 391 -13.52 -6.53 -16.88
N ALA A 392 -13.98 -7.77 -17.07
CA ALA A 392 -14.29 -8.70 -15.99
C ALA A 392 -13.04 -9.07 -15.18
N VAL A 393 -11.95 -9.48 -15.85
CA VAL A 393 -10.66 -9.80 -15.19
C VAL A 393 -10.09 -8.58 -14.46
N THR A 394 -10.20 -7.38 -15.03
CA THR A 394 -9.77 -6.14 -14.36
C THR A 394 -10.58 -5.87 -13.09
N ASN A 395 -11.90 -6.09 -13.12
CA ASN A 395 -12.77 -5.92 -11.95
C ASN A 395 -12.46 -6.97 -10.86
N LEU A 396 -12.23 -8.22 -11.27
CA LEU A 396 -11.81 -9.31 -10.37
C LEU A 396 -10.46 -9.03 -9.70
N PHE A 397 -9.49 -8.52 -10.47
CA PHE A 397 -8.18 -8.12 -9.99
C PHE A 397 -8.28 -6.99 -8.96
N TYR A 398 -9.07 -5.95 -9.26
CA TYR A 398 -9.31 -4.84 -8.34
C TYR A 398 -9.90 -5.34 -7.02
N TRP A 399 -10.96 -6.15 -7.05
CA TRP A 399 -11.62 -6.61 -5.84
C TRP A 399 -10.79 -7.59 -5.02
N ASN A 400 -10.02 -8.49 -5.64
CA ASN A 400 -9.10 -9.37 -4.88
C ASN A 400 -8.03 -8.56 -4.13
N ASN A 401 -7.45 -7.53 -4.76
CA ASN A 401 -6.49 -6.66 -4.09
C ASN A 401 -7.15 -5.75 -3.03
N GLN A 402 -8.33 -5.20 -3.32
CA GLN A 402 -9.06 -4.36 -2.38
C GLN A 402 -9.43 -5.14 -1.10
N VAL A 403 -9.91 -6.37 -1.24
CA VAL A 403 -10.21 -7.25 -0.11
C VAL A 403 -8.94 -7.64 0.64
N HIS A 404 -7.86 -8.00 -0.06
CA HIS A 404 -6.55 -8.22 0.58
C HIS A 404 -6.15 -7.02 1.46
N ASP A 405 -6.13 -5.82 0.89
CA ASP A 405 -5.65 -4.61 1.55
C ASP A 405 -6.51 -4.22 2.75
N ILE A 406 -7.83 -4.31 2.62
CA ILE A 406 -8.75 -4.03 3.73
C ILE A 406 -8.55 -5.04 4.85
N PHE A 407 -8.55 -6.34 4.56
CA PHE A 407 -8.41 -7.34 5.61
C PHE A 407 -7.01 -7.34 6.23
N TYR A 408 -5.97 -6.98 5.49
CA TYR A 408 -4.65 -6.67 6.05
C TYR A 408 -4.75 -5.61 7.15
N HIS A 409 -5.44 -4.50 6.88
CA HIS A 409 -5.71 -3.47 7.89
C HIS A 409 -6.39 -4.09 9.11
N TYR A 410 -7.46 -4.86 8.95
CA TYR A 410 -8.17 -5.52 10.06
C TYR A 410 -7.40 -6.70 10.71
N GLY A 411 -6.16 -6.95 10.29
CA GLY A 411 -5.21 -7.86 10.92
C GLY A 411 -5.11 -9.23 10.27
N PHE A 412 -5.60 -9.41 9.05
CA PHE A 412 -5.25 -10.57 8.21
C PHE A 412 -3.94 -10.27 7.46
N ASP A 413 -2.85 -10.22 8.22
CA ASP A 413 -1.49 -9.96 7.78
C ASP A 413 -0.71 -11.26 7.46
N GLU A 414 0.57 -11.13 7.12
CA GLU A 414 1.45 -12.23 6.76
C GLU A 414 1.50 -13.31 7.86
N GLN A 415 1.63 -12.93 9.13
CA GLN A 415 1.73 -13.89 10.24
C GLN A 415 0.43 -14.64 10.49
N SER A 416 -0.69 -14.02 10.18
CA SER A 416 -2.02 -14.63 10.25
C SER A 416 -2.38 -15.47 9.02
N GLY A 417 -1.47 -15.59 8.05
CA GLY A 417 -1.58 -16.40 6.84
C GLY A 417 -2.49 -15.80 5.79
N ASN A 418 -2.27 -14.51 5.46
CA ASN A 418 -2.84 -13.88 4.27
C ASN A 418 -2.30 -14.50 2.97
N PHE A 419 -2.79 -14.01 1.82
CA PHE A 419 -2.39 -14.54 0.51
C PHE A 419 -1.44 -13.56 -0.17
N GLN A 420 -0.14 -13.88 -0.17
CA GLN A 420 0.90 -13.06 -0.79
C GLN A 420 1.99 -13.92 -1.45
N GLU A 421 2.44 -13.50 -2.62
CA GLU A 421 3.60 -14.12 -3.28
C GLU A 421 4.87 -13.88 -2.45
N ASN A 422 5.02 -12.67 -1.92
CA ASN A 422 6.15 -12.24 -1.11
C ASN A 422 5.68 -11.54 0.18
N ASN A 423 6.14 -12.04 1.32
CA ASN A 423 5.77 -11.55 2.66
C ASN A 423 6.74 -10.48 3.20
N PHE A 424 7.73 -10.05 2.40
CA PHE A 424 8.69 -8.99 2.76
C PHE A 424 9.45 -9.23 4.07
N GLY A 425 9.58 -10.48 4.50
CA GLY A 425 10.20 -10.85 5.78
C GLY A 425 9.35 -10.55 7.02
N ARG A 426 8.06 -10.26 6.88
CA ARG A 426 7.14 -9.90 7.99
C ARG A 426 6.56 -11.10 8.75
N GLY A 427 6.77 -12.31 8.25
CA GLY A 427 6.33 -13.58 8.86
C GLY A 427 5.45 -14.40 7.91
N GLY A 428 4.83 -15.46 8.43
CA GLY A 428 3.99 -16.38 7.63
C GLY A 428 4.74 -17.16 6.56
N LEU A 429 3.99 -17.83 5.69
CA LEU A 429 4.50 -18.54 4.51
C LEU A 429 3.96 -17.92 3.22
N GLY A 430 4.82 -17.24 2.44
CA GLY A 430 4.44 -16.69 1.13
C GLY A 430 4.43 -17.72 -0.01
N ASN A 431 4.47 -17.24 -1.25
CA ASN A 431 4.19 -17.98 -2.49
C ASN A 431 2.75 -18.53 -2.55
N ASP A 432 1.81 -17.74 -2.06
CA ASP A 432 0.41 -18.16 -1.95
C ASP A 432 -0.61 -17.11 -2.37
N ALA A 433 -0.20 -16.15 -3.21
CA ALA A 433 -1.10 -15.22 -3.87
C ALA A 433 -2.34 -15.91 -4.45
N VAL A 434 -3.50 -15.27 -4.41
CA VAL A 434 -4.74 -15.88 -4.91
C VAL A 434 -4.65 -16.13 -6.42
N ILE A 435 -5.06 -17.30 -6.87
CA ILE A 435 -5.34 -17.59 -8.28
C ILE A 435 -6.81 -17.26 -8.53
N ALA A 436 -7.08 -16.20 -9.28
CA ALA A 436 -8.43 -15.71 -9.54
C ALA A 436 -8.82 -15.94 -11.01
N ASN A 437 -9.70 -16.91 -11.23
CA ASN A 437 -10.17 -17.29 -12.55
C ASN A 437 -11.51 -16.61 -12.87
N ALA A 438 -11.48 -15.67 -13.81
CA ALA A 438 -12.68 -15.03 -14.36
C ALA A 438 -13.36 -15.93 -15.39
N GLN A 439 -14.70 -15.86 -15.44
CA GLN A 439 -15.56 -16.61 -16.35
C GLN A 439 -15.14 -18.09 -16.50
N ASP A 440 -14.80 -18.73 -15.39
CA ASP A 440 -14.21 -20.07 -15.38
C ASP A 440 -15.18 -21.11 -15.97
N GLY A 441 -14.72 -21.85 -16.98
CA GLY A 441 -15.57 -22.78 -17.74
C GLY A 441 -15.92 -24.08 -17.01
N SER A 442 -15.54 -24.24 -15.74
CA SER A 442 -15.88 -25.43 -14.95
C SER A 442 -17.33 -25.44 -14.45
N GLY A 443 -18.06 -24.31 -14.54
CA GLY A 443 -19.44 -24.22 -14.07
C GLY A 443 -20.16 -22.96 -14.54
N TYR A 444 -21.43 -22.85 -14.12
CA TYR A 444 -22.31 -21.70 -14.28
C TYR A 444 -23.09 -21.49 -12.98
N ASN A 445 -23.67 -20.29 -12.81
CA ASN A 445 -24.59 -19.95 -11.73
C ASN A 445 -24.06 -20.22 -10.31
N ASN A 446 -22.76 -19.99 -10.11
CA ASN A 446 -22.10 -20.20 -8.84
C ASN A 446 -20.76 -19.44 -8.80
N ALA A 447 -20.02 -19.61 -7.71
CA ALA A 447 -18.58 -19.39 -7.63
C ALA A 447 -18.00 -20.37 -6.60
N ASN A 448 -16.70 -20.36 -6.38
CA ASN A 448 -16.08 -21.05 -5.23
C ASN A 448 -14.65 -20.58 -4.99
N PHE A 449 -14.19 -20.81 -3.76
CA PHE A 449 -12.82 -20.59 -3.35
C PHE A 449 -12.23 -21.83 -2.66
N ALA A 450 -11.08 -22.29 -3.14
CA ALA A 450 -10.30 -23.32 -2.47
C ALA A 450 -9.24 -22.68 -1.56
N THR A 451 -9.24 -23.05 -0.27
CA THR A 451 -8.32 -22.50 0.73
C THR A 451 -7.39 -23.58 1.29
N PRO A 452 -6.26 -23.88 0.65
CA PRO A 452 -5.23 -24.71 1.27
C PRO A 452 -4.54 -23.95 2.44
N PRO A 453 -3.76 -24.64 3.29
CA PRO A 453 -2.98 -24.00 4.35
C PRO A 453 -2.01 -22.93 3.84
N ASP A 454 -1.50 -22.10 4.75
CA ASP A 454 -0.50 -21.06 4.49
C ASP A 454 0.69 -21.55 3.66
N GLY A 455 1.12 -20.72 2.70
CA GLY A 455 2.16 -21.07 1.73
C GLY A 455 1.69 -21.89 0.53
N GLN A 456 0.37 -22.04 0.33
CA GLN A 456 -0.22 -22.61 -0.88
C GLN A 456 -1.31 -21.70 -1.43
N HIS A 457 -1.29 -21.46 -2.74
CA HIS A 457 -2.23 -20.56 -3.41
C HIS A 457 -3.70 -20.90 -3.11
N GLY A 458 -4.43 -19.89 -2.62
CA GLY A 458 -5.90 -19.90 -2.70
C GLY A 458 -6.35 -19.88 -4.16
N LYS A 459 -7.48 -20.52 -4.48
CA LYS A 459 -8.00 -20.55 -5.86
C LYS A 459 -9.47 -20.15 -5.91
N MET A 460 -9.74 -18.96 -6.44
CA MET A 460 -11.07 -18.43 -6.72
C MET A 460 -11.49 -18.78 -8.16
N ARG A 461 -12.71 -19.28 -8.32
CA ARG A 461 -13.34 -19.52 -9.62
C ARG A 461 -14.67 -18.79 -9.67
N MET A 462 -14.74 -17.78 -10.52
CA MET A 462 -15.94 -17.00 -10.77
C MET A 462 -16.63 -17.52 -12.03
N TYR A 463 -17.96 -17.63 -12.01
CA TYR A 463 -18.71 -18.17 -13.13
C TYR A 463 -19.65 -17.15 -13.77
N VAL A 464 -19.96 -17.42 -15.03
CA VAL A 464 -21.07 -16.79 -15.74
C VAL A 464 -22.40 -17.38 -15.24
N TRP A 465 -23.43 -16.54 -15.21
CA TRP A 465 -24.78 -16.88 -14.79
C TRP A 465 -25.73 -16.83 -15.99
N ASP A 466 -26.31 -17.97 -16.36
CA ASP A 466 -27.14 -18.15 -17.56
C ASP A 466 -28.66 -18.20 -17.26
N VAL A 467 -29.06 -17.65 -16.12
CA VAL A 467 -30.46 -17.58 -15.66
C VAL A 467 -31.28 -16.45 -16.29
N THR A 468 -30.64 -15.56 -17.06
CA THR A 468 -31.27 -14.44 -17.79
C THR A 468 -31.09 -14.57 -19.30
N GLU A 469 -31.91 -13.86 -20.10
CA GLU A 469 -31.85 -13.92 -21.57
C GLU A 469 -30.45 -13.59 -22.13
N VAL A 470 -29.83 -12.56 -21.58
CA VAL A 470 -28.38 -12.32 -21.73
C VAL A 470 -27.73 -12.74 -20.43
N ALA A 471 -26.80 -13.69 -20.49
CA ALA A 471 -26.09 -14.18 -19.31
C ALA A 471 -25.37 -13.04 -18.59
N ARG A 472 -25.39 -13.08 -17.25
CA ARG A 472 -24.72 -12.09 -16.38
C ARG A 472 -23.38 -12.64 -15.92
N ASP A 473 -22.44 -11.75 -15.66
CA ASP A 473 -21.09 -12.14 -15.27
C ASP A 473 -20.89 -11.97 -13.76
N GLY A 474 -20.60 -13.07 -13.05
CA GLY A 474 -20.35 -13.05 -11.61
C GLY A 474 -19.12 -12.23 -11.23
N ASP A 475 -18.18 -12.05 -12.16
CA ASP A 475 -16.98 -11.19 -11.99
C ASP A 475 -17.32 -9.69 -11.85
N LEU A 476 -18.57 -9.29 -12.10
CA LEU A 476 -19.05 -7.91 -11.97
C LEU A 476 -19.87 -7.67 -10.71
N GLU A 477 -20.17 -8.71 -9.93
CA GLU A 477 -20.84 -8.59 -8.64
C GLU A 477 -19.83 -8.78 -7.50
N SER A 478 -19.39 -7.66 -6.93
CA SER A 478 -18.39 -7.63 -5.87
C SER A 478 -18.82 -8.43 -4.63
N GLY A 479 -20.11 -8.49 -4.32
CA GLY A 479 -20.61 -9.32 -3.22
C GLY A 479 -20.24 -10.80 -3.36
N ILE A 480 -20.25 -11.35 -4.59
CA ILE A 480 -19.82 -12.73 -4.85
C ILE A 480 -18.30 -12.83 -4.67
N ILE A 481 -17.51 -11.89 -5.22
CA ILE A 481 -16.04 -11.91 -5.10
C ILE A 481 -15.60 -11.83 -3.64
N ILE A 482 -16.22 -10.94 -2.85
CA ILE A 482 -15.95 -10.76 -1.42
C ILE A 482 -16.34 -12.04 -0.65
N HIS A 483 -17.49 -12.63 -0.96
CA HIS A 483 -17.93 -13.88 -0.35
C HIS A 483 -16.91 -14.99 -0.58
N GLU A 484 -16.42 -15.15 -1.81
CA GLU A 484 -15.43 -16.18 -2.14
C GLU A 484 -14.10 -15.94 -1.41
N TYR A 485 -13.60 -14.70 -1.42
CA TYR A 485 -12.36 -14.38 -0.71
C TYR A 485 -12.50 -14.59 0.81
N ALA A 486 -13.69 -14.37 1.37
CA ALA A 486 -13.98 -14.61 2.78
C ALA A 486 -13.87 -16.08 3.20
N HIS A 487 -14.07 -17.04 2.31
CA HIS A 487 -13.71 -18.44 2.58
C HIS A 487 -12.20 -18.60 2.81
N GLY A 488 -11.37 -17.86 2.06
CA GLY A 488 -9.94 -17.73 2.27
C GLY A 488 -9.61 -17.23 3.69
N ILE A 489 -10.16 -16.06 4.03
CA ILE A 489 -9.93 -15.38 5.31
C ILE A 489 -10.38 -16.24 6.50
N SER A 490 -11.65 -16.68 6.49
CA SER A 490 -12.24 -17.42 7.62
C SER A 490 -11.54 -18.76 7.85
N THR A 491 -11.12 -19.45 6.78
CA THR A 491 -10.44 -20.74 6.86
C THR A 491 -8.99 -20.59 7.33
N ARG A 492 -8.23 -19.58 6.87
CA ARG A 492 -6.86 -19.34 7.33
C ARG A 492 -6.80 -18.88 8.79
N LEU A 493 -7.75 -18.05 9.22
CA LEU A 493 -7.79 -17.55 10.60
C LEU A 493 -8.26 -18.61 11.61
N THR A 494 -9.25 -19.44 11.24
CA THR A 494 -9.86 -20.41 12.18
C THR A 494 -8.95 -21.61 12.42
N GLY A 495 -8.53 -21.82 13.66
CA GLY A 495 -7.63 -22.92 14.00
C GLY A 495 -6.17 -22.68 13.59
N GLY A 496 -5.86 -21.47 13.10
CA GLY A 496 -4.53 -21.02 12.71
C GLY A 496 -4.16 -21.32 11.25
N PRO A 497 -3.23 -20.55 10.68
CA PRO A 497 -2.95 -20.51 9.23
C PRO A 497 -2.44 -21.84 8.65
N ALA A 498 -1.88 -22.71 9.48
CA ALA A 498 -1.40 -24.03 9.06
C ALA A 498 -2.52 -25.09 8.94
N ASN A 499 -3.77 -24.80 9.31
CA ASN A 499 -4.85 -25.79 9.37
C ASN A 499 -6.16 -25.32 8.70
N SER A 500 -6.29 -25.61 7.41
CA SER A 500 -7.51 -25.29 6.65
C SER A 500 -8.66 -26.29 6.81
N GLY A 501 -8.56 -27.28 7.72
CA GLY A 501 -9.61 -28.29 7.93
C GLY A 501 -10.76 -27.83 8.84
N CYS A 502 -10.68 -26.62 9.39
CA CYS A 502 -11.50 -26.24 10.53
C CYS A 502 -12.94 -25.81 10.21
N LEU A 503 -13.27 -25.53 8.94
CA LEU A 503 -14.60 -25.10 8.50
C LEU A 503 -15.20 -26.04 7.43
N GLY A 504 -14.80 -27.31 7.40
CA GLY A 504 -15.11 -28.19 6.26
C GLY A 504 -16.56 -28.66 6.11
N TRP A 505 -17.38 -28.71 7.18
CA TRP A 505 -18.76 -29.22 7.11
C TRP A 505 -19.63 -28.78 8.29
N GLY A 506 -20.93 -29.13 8.25
CA GLY A 506 -21.84 -28.99 9.39
C GLY A 506 -22.15 -27.54 9.75
N GLU A 507 -22.19 -27.22 11.05
CA GLU A 507 -22.33 -25.84 11.53
C GLU A 507 -21.11 -24.99 11.19
N ALA A 508 -19.90 -25.53 11.35
CA ALA A 508 -18.66 -24.80 11.08
C ALA A 508 -18.58 -24.35 9.60
N GLY A 509 -18.83 -25.27 8.66
CA GLY A 509 -18.91 -24.92 7.24
C GLY A 509 -20.06 -23.97 6.92
N GLY A 510 -21.20 -24.12 7.61
CA GLY A 510 -22.28 -23.14 7.52
C GLY A 510 -21.86 -21.74 7.93
N MET A 511 -21.14 -21.58 9.04
CA MET A 511 -20.61 -20.27 9.43
C MET A 511 -19.58 -19.73 8.42
N GLY A 512 -18.82 -20.61 7.76
CA GLY A 512 -17.98 -20.30 6.60
C GLY A 512 -18.73 -19.48 5.54
N GLU A 513 -19.87 -19.99 5.08
CA GLU A 513 -20.79 -19.30 4.16
C GLU A 513 -21.32 -17.99 4.75
N GLY A 514 -21.67 -18.00 6.04
CA GLY A 514 -22.27 -16.85 6.71
C GLY A 514 -21.29 -15.67 6.90
N TRP A 515 -20.00 -15.93 7.13
CA TRP A 515 -18.99 -14.86 7.18
C TRP A 515 -18.80 -14.21 5.81
N GLY A 516 -18.85 -14.99 4.72
CA GLY A 516 -18.78 -14.45 3.36
C GLY A 516 -19.93 -13.51 3.04
N ASP A 517 -21.16 -13.94 3.31
CA ASP A 517 -22.35 -13.11 3.13
C ASP A 517 -22.33 -11.86 4.02
N PHE A 518 -21.88 -12.00 5.27
CA PHE A 518 -21.75 -10.86 6.18
C PHE A 518 -20.75 -9.82 5.66
N PHE A 519 -19.55 -10.24 5.26
CA PHE A 519 -18.55 -9.30 4.74
C PHE A 519 -19.00 -8.64 3.43
N ALA A 520 -19.59 -9.40 2.51
CA ALA A 520 -20.18 -8.86 1.28
C ALA A 520 -21.26 -7.80 1.59
N THR A 521 -22.16 -8.11 2.52
CA THR A 521 -23.21 -7.19 2.99
C THR A 521 -22.62 -5.93 3.62
N MET A 522 -21.54 -6.06 4.41
CA MET A 522 -20.91 -4.95 5.10
C MET A 522 -20.23 -3.96 4.13
N PHE A 523 -19.45 -4.45 3.17
CA PHE A 523 -18.69 -3.56 2.27
C PHE A 523 -19.56 -2.88 1.20
N ARG A 524 -20.80 -3.35 0.99
CA ARG A 524 -21.81 -2.64 0.18
C ARG A 524 -22.69 -1.67 0.99
N GLN A 525 -22.49 -1.57 2.31
CA GLN A 525 -23.19 -0.57 3.12
C GLN A 525 -22.82 0.86 2.70
N LYS A 526 -23.80 1.76 2.70
CA LYS A 526 -23.67 3.18 2.37
C LYS A 526 -24.23 4.01 3.51
N LYS A 527 -23.79 5.26 3.63
CA LYS A 527 -24.20 6.19 4.71
C LYS A 527 -25.72 6.39 4.85
N HIS A 528 -26.50 6.17 3.79
CA HIS A 528 -27.95 6.33 3.81
C HIS A 528 -28.71 5.07 4.23
N HIS A 529 -28.04 3.91 4.28
CA HIS A 529 -28.63 2.70 4.85
C HIS A 529 -28.79 2.86 6.36
N ASN A 530 -29.82 2.22 6.90
CA ASN A 530 -30.22 2.37 8.30
C ASN A 530 -30.70 1.04 8.88
N TYR A 531 -31.31 1.09 10.07
CA TYR A 531 -31.74 -0.11 10.81
C TYR A 531 -32.71 -1.00 10.01
N ASP A 532 -33.53 -0.41 9.14
CA ASP A 532 -34.57 -1.08 8.36
C ASP A 532 -34.12 -1.45 6.94
N SER A 533 -32.88 -1.13 6.56
CA SER A 533 -32.33 -1.52 5.26
C SER A 533 -32.17 -3.04 5.16
N GLU A 534 -32.53 -3.59 4.00
CA GLU A 534 -32.50 -5.03 3.71
C GLU A 534 -31.51 -5.30 2.59
N PHE A 535 -30.83 -6.45 2.66
CA PHE A 535 -29.79 -6.83 1.70
C PHE A 535 -29.99 -8.24 1.20
N ASP A 536 -29.95 -8.40 -0.11
CA ASP A 536 -29.85 -9.70 -0.76
C ASP A 536 -28.39 -10.05 -1.10
N MET A 537 -28.19 -11.27 -1.59
CA MET A 537 -26.93 -11.74 -2.15
C MET A 537 -27.18 -12.30 -3.54
N GLY A 538 -26.31 -11.99 -4.50
CA GLY A 538 -26.38 -12.52 -5.85
C GLY A 538 -27.56 -11.99 -6.68
N GLY A 539 -28.20 -10.90 -6.26
CA GLY A 539 -29.42 -10.39 -6.90
C GLY A 539 -29.18 -10.00 -8.36
N TYR A 540 -28.05 -9.35 -8.65
CA TYR A 540 -27.68 -9.06 -10.03
C TYR A 540 -27.40 -10.36 -10.79
N ALA A 541 -26.42 -11.16 -10.39
CA ALA A 541 -26.05 -12.36 -11.14
C ALA A 541 -27.23 -13.33 -11.37
N ASN A 542 -28.14 -13.43 -10.41
CA ASN A 542 -29.31 -14.31 -10.45
C ASN A 542 -30.55 -13.72 -11.18
N GLY A 543 -30.46 -12.50 -11.73
CA GLY A 543 -31.54 -11.92 -12.53
C GLY A 543 -32.65 -11.21 -11.76
N GLY A 544 -32.39 -10.80 -10.52
CA GLY A 544 -33.24 -9.93 -9.72
C GLY A 544 -33.45 -10.43 -8.30
N GLU A 545 -33.94 -11.66 -8.13
CA GLU A 545 -34.12 -12.25 -6.79
C GLU A 545 -32.77 -12.74 -6.25
N GLY A 546 -32.49 -12.47 -4.98
CA GLY A 546 -31.31 -13.01 -4.30
C GLY A 546 -31.30 -14.54 -4.20
N ILE A 547 -30.13 -15.12 -3.95
CA ILE A 547 -29.94 -16.59 -3.90
C ILE A 547 -30.20 -17.21 -2.53
N ARG A 548 -30.42 -16.38 -1.50
CA ARG A 548 -30.73 -16.82 -0.13
C ARG A 548 -32.24 -16.83 0.10
N ARG A 549 -32.70 -17.59 1.10
CA ARG A 549 -34.14 -17.77 1.40
C ARG A 549 -34.84 -16.47 1.78
N PHE A 550 -34.12 -15.59 2.48
CA PHE A 550 -34.63 -14.31 2.94
C PHE A 550 -33.53 -13.25 2.77
N PRO A 551 -33.91 -11.99 2.50
CA PRO A 551 -33.00 -10.86 2.64
C PRO A 551 -32.48 -10.76 4.08
N TYR A 552 -31.25 -10.32 4.25
CA TYR A 552 -30.72 -9.91 5.56
C TYR A 552 -31.46 -8.67 6.03
N SER A 553 -32.19 -8.80 7.15
CA SER A 553 -33.10 -7.77 7.65
C SER A 553 -33.19 -7.84 9.17
N THR A 554 -33.36 -6.70 9.84
CA THR A 554 -33.65 -6.67 11.28
C THR A 554 -35.11 -7.02 11.60
N SER A 555 -35.98 -7.09 10.58
CA SER A 555 -37.38 -7.46 10.70
C SER A 555 -37.55 -8.98 10.77
N LEU A 556 -38.05 -9.49 11.89
CA LEU A 556 -38.42 -10.91 12.05
C LEU A 556 -39.59 -11.34 11.13
N LYS A 557 -40.28 -10.37 10.50
CA LYS A 557 -41.28 -10.65 9.48
C LYS A 557 -40.63 -10.92 8.12
N THR A 558 -39.58 -10.17 7.77
CA THR A 558 -38.87 -10.34 6.50
C THR A 558 -37.95 -11.55 6.57
N ASN A 559 -37.12 -11.62 7.61
CA ASN A 559 -36.26 -12.78 7.87
C ASN A 559 -36.63 -13.39 9.24
N PRO A 560 -37.39 -14.52 9.27
CA PRO A 560 -37.79 -15.20 10.49
C PRO A 560 -36.74 -16.18 11.03
N GLU A 561 -35.54 -16.24 10.44
CA GLU A 561 -34.53 -17.24 10.78
C GLU A 561 -33.98 -17.02 12.19
N THR A 562 -33.90 -18.13 12.92
CA THR A 562 -33.49 -18.23 14.32
C THR A 562 -32.70 -19.52 14.54
N PHE A 563 -31.99 -19.66 15.65
CA PHE A 563 -31.09 -20.79 15.89
C PHE A 563 -31.76 -22.17 15.74
N LYS A 564 -33.05 -22.31 16.10
CA LYS A 564 -33.79 -23.58 15.97
C LYS A 564 -34.15 -23.95 14.54
N VAL A 565 -34.22 -22.98 13.62
CA VAL A 565 -34.62 -23.24 12.23
C VAL A 565 -33.68 -24.25 11.56
N MET A 566 -32.42 -24.30 12.00
CA MET A 566 -31.39 -25.22 11.52
C MET A 566 -31.65 -26.71 11.85
N ASP A 567 -32.62 -27.02 12.70
CA ASP A 567 -33.06 -28.40 12.94
C ASP A 567 -33.94 -28.92 11.80
N GLY A 568 -34.45 -28.02 10.95
CA GLY A 568 -35.28 -28.37 9.80
C GLY A 568 -34.47 -29.00 8.65
N PRO A 569 -35.08 -29.92 7.88
CA PRO A 569 -34.41 -30.60 6.76
C PRO A 569 -33.93 -29.63 5.67
N ALA A 570 -34.60 -28.47 5.54
CA ALA A 570 -34.23 -27.41 4.61
C ALA A 570 -32.88 -26.74 4.92
N TYR A 571 -32.30 -26.97 6.11
CA TYR A 571 -31.07 -26.36 6.61
C TYR A 571 -29.91 -27.36 6.76
N TRP A 572 -29.98 -28.50 6.08
CA TRP A 572 -28.90 -29.49 6.10
C TRP A 572 -27.67 -29.04 5.31
N GLY A 573 -27.85 -28.25 4.24
CA GLY A 573 -26.75 -27.64 3.48
C GLY A 573 -26.00 -26.57 4.28
N VAL A 574 -24.75 -26.29 3.88
CA VAL A 574 -23.94 -25.25 4.52
C VAL A 574 -24.48 -23.84 4.22
N HIS A 575 -24.87 -23.55 2.97
CA HIS A 575 -25.45 -22.26 2.58
C HIS A 575 -26.64 -21.85 3.48
N ALA A 576 -27.61 -22.75 3.64
CA ALA A 576 -28.79 -22.51 4.47
C ALA A 576 -28.44 -22.25 5.95
N LYS A 577 -27.42 -22.91 6.51
CA LYS A 577 -26.94 -22.58 7.87
C LYS A 577 -26.21 -21.23 7.88
N GLY A 578 -25.48 -20.92 6.82
CA GLY A 578 -24.78 -19.65 6.64
C GLY A 578 -25.71 -18.45 6.66
N GLU A 579 -26.87 -18.56 6.01
CA GLU A 579 -27.92 -17.53 6.03
C GLU A 579 -28.30 -17.16 7.48
N VAL A 580 -28.49 -18.16 8.35
CA VAL A 580 -28.78 -17.96 9.77
C VAL A 580 -27.63 -17.24 10.49
N TRP A 581 -26.38 -17.61 10.20
CA TRP A 581 -25.21 -17.00 10.83
C TRP A 581 -24.97 -15.56 10.38
N ALA A 582 -24.99 -15.31 9.07
CA ALA A 582 -24.88 -13.98 8.48
C ALA A 582 -25.96 -13.05 9.01
N GLN A 583 -27.20 -13.55 9.12
CA GLN A 583 -28.31 -12.80 9.71
C GLN A 583 -28.06 -12.46 11.20
N MET A 584 -27.44 -13.35 11.99
CA MET A 584 -27.06 -13.03 13.37
C MET A 584 -25.97 -11.95 13.42
N LEU A 585 -24.96 -12.02 12.55
CA LEU A 585 -23.90 -10.99 12.46
C LEU A 585 -24.43 -9.65 11.95
N PHE A 586 -25.41 -9.67 11.03
CA PHE A 586 -26.11 -8.48 10.59
C PHE A 586 -26.80 -7.78 11.76
N GLU A 587 -27.47 -8.51 12.66
CA GLU A 587 -28.05 -7.93 13.88
C GLU A 587 -26.98 -7.33 14.81
N VAL A 588 -25.78 -7.94 14.89
CA VAL A 588 -24.66 -7.40 15.66
C VAL A 588 -24.25 -6.04 15.10
N TYR A 589 -24.02 -5.94 13.79
CA TYR A 589 -23.70 -4.67 13.14
C TYR A 589 -24.80 -3.63 13.36
N GLN A 590 -26.07 -3.98 13.12
CA GLN A 590 -27.18 -3.03 13.23
C GLN A 590 -27.33 -2.52 14.67
N ASN A 591 -27.12 -3.36 15.69
CA ASN A 591 -27.13 -2.92 17.08
C ASN A 591 -25.95 -1.98 17.41
N LEU A 592 -24.76 -2.23 16.87
CA LEU A 592 -23.63 -1.30 16.99
C LEU A 592 -23.92 0.01 16.27
N HIS A 593 -24.60 -0.03 15.12
CA HIS A 593 -24.96 1.15 14.34
C HIS A 593 -25.99 2.05 15.02
N LEU A 594 -26.82 1.51 15.92
CA LEU A 594 -27.66 2.31 16.82
C LEU A 594 -26.85 3.12 17.85
N ARG A 595 -25.58 2.75 18.09
CA ARG A 595 -24.70 3.40 19.08
C ARG A 595 -23.60 4.24 18.45
N LEU A 596 -23.13 3.83 17.28
CA LEU A 596 -21.96 4.37 16.63
C LEU A 596 -22.28 4.82 15.20
N PRO A 597 -21.67 5.93 14.73
CA PRO A 597 -21.81 6.36 13.36
C PRO A 597 -21.21 5.34 12.39
N PHE A 598 -21.65 5.41 11.13
CA PHE A 598 -20.99 4.76 9.99
C PHE A 598 -19.89 5.65 9.45
N THR A 599 -18.78 5.07 8.99
CA THR A 599 -17.73 5.77 8.23
C THR A 599 -17.55 5.15 6.85
N GLU A 600 -17.33 5.99 5.85
CA GLU A 600 -16.91 5.55 4.50
C GLU A 600 -15.39 5.30 4.43
N ASP A 601 -14.63 5.76 5.44
CA ASP A 601 -13.20 5.47 5.58
C ASP A 601 -12.99 4.10 6.23
N TRP A 602 -12.82 3.08 5.38
CA TRP A 602 -12.57 1.70 5.80
C TRP A 602 -11.16 1.45 6.32
N TYR A 603 -10.23 2.40 6.11
CA TYR A 603 -8.83 2.34 6.54
C TYR A 603 -8.54 3.22 7.76
N THR A 604 -9.58 3.72 8.42
CA THR A 604 -9.42 4.53 9.62
C THR A 604 -8.61 3.79 10.69
N GLU A 605 -7.67 4.51 11.33
CA GLU A 605 -6.88 3.98 12.46
C GLU A 605 -7.76 3.71 13.69
N ASP A 606 -8.81 4.52 13.90
CA ASP A 606 -9.77 4.29 14.98
C ASP A 606 -10.91 3.36 14.55
N ARG A 607 -10.67 2.06 14.75
CA ARG A 607 -11.62 1.01 14.41
C ARG A 607 -12.73 0.82 15.44
N THR A 608 -12.74 1.58 16.53
CA THR A 608 -13.67 1.37 17.65
C THR A 608 -14.75 2.43 17.77
N SER A 609 -14.59 3.56 17.08
CA SER A 609 -15.53 4.68 17.09
C SER A 609 -16.62 4.60 16.02
N TYR A 610 -16.54 3.66 15.07
CA TYR A 610 -17.52 3.50 14.00
C TYR A 610 -18.10 2.09 14.00
N ALA A 611 -19.39 1.97 13.68
CA ALA A 611 -20.13 0.71 13.76
C ALA A 611 -19.60 -0.34 12.78
N ASN A 612 -19.34 0.06 11.54
CA ASN A 612 -18.91 -0.84 10.48
C ASN A 612 -17.47 -1.35 10.72
N THR A 613 -16.54 -0.47 11.08
CA THR A 613 -15.15 -0.84 11.34
C THR A 613 -15.03 -1.70 12.60
N LEU A 614 -15.80 -1.38 13.64
CA LEU A 614 -15.86 -2.20 14.85
C LEU A 614 -16.45 -3.59 14.56
N ALA A 615 -17.58 -3.66 13.84
CA ALA A 615 -18.20 -4.94 13.52
C ALA A 615 -17.25 -5.88 12.74
N ILE A 616 -16.53 -5.36 11.74
CA ILE A 616 -15.53 -6.13 11.01
C ILE A 616 -14.39 -6.58 11.94
N GLN A 617 -13.83 -5.68 12.74
CA GLN A 617 -12.73 -6.02 13.66
C GLN A 617 -13.15 -7.11 14.67
N LEU A 618 -14.35 -7.03 15.23
CA LEU A 618 -14.86 -8.04 16.17
C LEU A 618 -15.01 -9.43 15.53
N VAL A 619 -15.46 -9.48 14.27
CA VAL A 619 -15.60 -10.74 13.54
C VAL A 619 -14.23 -11.32 13.19
N VAL A 620 -13.29 -10.50 12.71
CA VAL A 620 -11.91 -10.94 12.40
C VAL A 620 -11.19 -11.43 13.66
N ASP A 621 -11.29 -10.72 14.77
CA ASP A 621 -10.73 -11.15 16.05
C ASP A 621 -11.42 -12.42 16.57
N GLY A 622 -12.75 -12.53 16.39
CA GLY A 622 -13.52 -13.74 16.72
C GLY A 622 -13.04 -14.97 15.97
N LEU A 623 -12.77 -14.84 14.66
CA LEU A 623 -12.20 -15.90 13.81
C LEU A 623 -10.84 -16.39 14.34
N LYS A 624 -10.01 -15.50 14.86
CA LYS A 624 -8.70 -15.82 15.47
C LYS A 624 -8.81 -16.50 16.83
N LEU A 625 -9.86 -16.20 17.60
CA LEU A 625 -10.05 -16.68 18.97
C LEU A 625 -10.79 -18.03 19.04
N GLN A 626 -11.64 -18.33 18.07
CA GLN A 626 -12.49 -19.51 18.10
C GLN A 626 -11.70 -20.81 17.89
N PRO A 627 -12.16 -21.96 18.44
CA PRO A 627 -11.50 -23.24 18.21
C PRO A 627 -11.67 -23.70 16.75
N CYS A 628 -10.92 -24.73 16.37
CA CYS A 628 -11.19 -25.49 15.14
C CYS A 628 -12.57 -26.15 15.23
N THR A 629 -13.28 -26.25 14.09
CA THR A 629 -14.65 -26.78 13.97
C THR A 629 -15.64 -26.21 14.99
N PRO A 630 -15.75 -24.86 15.10
CA PRO A 630 -16.58 -24.23 16.10
C PRO A 630 -18.08 -24.49 15.83
N SER A 631 -18.85 -24.58 16.91
CA SER A 631 -20.31 -24.41 16.87
C SER A 631 -20.71 -22.93 16.86
N PHE A 632 -21.95 -22.62 16.52
CA PHE A 632 -22.49 -21.24 16.59
C PHE A 632 -22.30 -20.61 17.97
N ILE A 633 -22.47 -21.40 19.03
CA ILE A 633 -22.31 -20.96 20.42
C ILE A 633 -20.85 -20.56 20.69
N GLN A 634 -19.89 -21.35 20.23
CA GLN A 634 -18.46 -21.06 20.41
C GLN A 634 -18.02 -19.84 19.59
N ALA A 635 -18.47 -19.72 18.34
CA ALA A 635 -18.17 -18.56 17.50
C ALA A 635 -18.77 -17.26 18.08
N ARG A 636 -20.01 -17.32 18.58
CA ARG A 636 -20.64 -16.22 19.32
C ARG A 636 -19.79 -15.80 20.52
N ASP A 637 -19.39 -16.77 21.35
CA ASP A 637 -18.61 -16.50 22.55
C ASP A 637 -17.23 -15.91 22.20
N ALA A 638 -16.62 -16.33 21.08
CA ALA A 638 -15.38 -15.75 20.57
C ALA A 638 -15.54 -14.28 20.16
N ILE A 639 -16.63 -13.91 19.48
CA ILE A 639 -16.94 -12.50 19.12
C ILE A 639 -17.20 -11.64 20.37
N ILE A 640 -17.93 -12.18 21.35
CA ILE A 640 -18.16 -11.46 22.62
C ILE A 640 -16.84 -11.30 23.39
N GLN A 641 -15.95 -12.29 23.35
CA GLN A 641 -14.63 -12.20 23.94
C GLN A 641 -13.75 -11.16 23.22
N ALA A 642 -13.80 -11.09 21.89
CA ALA A 642 -13.15 -10.05 21.11
C ALA A 642 -13.64 -8.65 21.51
N GLU A 643 -14.95 -8.46 21.64
CA GLU A 643 -15.56 -7.19 22.07
C GLU A 643 -15.06 -6.76 23.46
N LYS A 644 -15.00 -7.72 24.38
CA LYS A 644 -14.47 -7.49 25.73
C LYS A 644 -12.99 -7.12 25.73
N ILE A 645 -12.17 -7.74 24.89
CA ILE A 645 -10.73 -7.45 24.80
C ILE A 645 -10.51 -6.04 24.22
N LEU A 646 -11.15 -5.77 23.08
CA LEU A 646 -10.93 -4.58 22.27
C LEU A 646 -11.52 -3.33 22.91
N THR A 647 -12.78 -3.39 23.35
CA THR A 647 -13.52 -2.22 23.83
C THR A 647 -13.72 -2.18 25.35
N LYS A 648 -13.15 -3.17 26.07
CA LYS A 648 -13.34 -3.39 27.51
C LYS A 648 -14.80 -3.67 27.91
N GLY A 649 -15.59 -4.21 26.98
CA GLY A 649 -16.98 -4.61 27.23
C GLY A 649 -17.99 -3.47 27.09
N LYS A 650 -17.65 -2.39 26.38
CA LYS A 650 -18.48 -1.21 26.21
C LYS A 650 -19.78 -1.51 25.46
N TYR A 651 -19.75 -2.43 24.50
CA TYR A 651 -20.88 -2.81 23.64
C TYR A 651 -21.36 -4.24 23.91
N HIS A 652 -20.90 -4.85 25.00
CA HIS A 652 -21.20 -6.22 25.41
C HIS A 652 -22.69 -6.56 25.32
N CYS A 653 -23.55 -5.67 25.81
CA CYS A 653 -24.98 -5.89 25.82
C CYS A 653 -25.63 -5.71 24.44
N ASP A 654 -25.09 -4.85 23.57
CA ASP A 654 -25.57 -4.68 22.20
C ASP A 654 -25.29 -5.94 21.35
N VAL A 655 -24.10 -6.55 21.53
CA VAL A 655 -23.74 -7.83 20.90
C VAL A 655 -24.62 -8.98 21.41
N TRP A 656 -24.82 -9.10 22.74
CA TRP A 656 -25.72 -10.13 23.29
C TRP A 656 -27.16 -9.98 22.82
N LYS A 657 -27.67 -8.75 22.72
CA LYS A 657 -29.02 -8.47 22.22
C LYS A 657 -29.22 -8.98 20.80
N ALA A 658 -28.22 -8.85 19.93
CA ALA A 658 -28.27 -9.35 18.55
C ALA A 658 -28.41 -10.87 18.50
N PHE A 659 -27.52 -11.61 19.18
CA PHE A 659 -27.57 -13.06 19.20
C PHE A 659 -28.82 -13.60 19.91
N ALA A 660 -29.22 -13.00 21.03
CA ALA A 660 -30.43 -13.39 21.75
C ALA A 660 -31.70 -13.18 20.92
N LYS A 661 -31.79 -12.08 20.15
CA LYS A 661 -32.93 -11.81 19.24
C LYS A 661 -33.16 -12.95 18.25
N ARG A 662 -32.09 -13.63 17.82
CA ARG A 662 -32.11 -14.76 16.88
C ARG A 662 -32.03 -16.13 17.58
N GLY A 663 -32.30 -16.19 18.88
CA GLY A 663 -32.38 -17.44 19.65
C GLY A 663 -31.04 -18.00 20.13
N LEU A 664 -29.93 -17.31 19.92
CA LEU A 664 -28.57 -17.71 20.33
C LEU A 664 -28.11 -17.01 21.63
N GLY A 665 -29.02 -16.80 22.59
CA GLY A 665 -28.72 -16.24 23.91
C GLY A 665 -27.94 -17.19 24.84
N PRO A 666 -27.67 -16.80 26.09
CA PRO A 666 -26.71 -17.46 26.97
C PRO A 666 -27.11 -18.87 27.40
N LYS A 667 -28.40 -19.23 27.31
CA LYS A 667 -28.89 -20.59 27.61
C LYS A 667 -29.10 -21.45 26.37
N ALA A 668 -28.75 -20.95 25.18
CA ALA A 668 -28.85 -21.73 23.95
C ALA A 668 -27.92 -22.95 24.05
N LYS A 669 -28.38 -24.09 23.54
CA LYS A 669 -27.63 -25.35 23.61
C LYS A 669 -27.99 -26.29 22.48
N VAL A 670 -27.07 -27.19 22.18
CA VAL A 670 -27.24 -28.28 21.21
C VAL A 670 -27.17 -29.61 21.96
N VAL A 671 -28.17 -30.48 21.79
CA VAL A 671 -28.20 -31.83 22.36
C VAL A 671 -28.09 -32.86 21.25
N GLY A 672 -27.22 -33.86 21.41
CA GLY A 672 -27.06 -34.91 20.40
C GLY A 672 -26.34 -34.47 19.13
N ALA A 673 -25.40 -33.51 19.24
CA ALA A 673 -24.63 -32.97 18.10
C ALA A 673 -23.91 -34.03 17.24
N ASN A 674 -23.63 -35.22 17.80
CA ASN A 674 -23.00 -36.35 17.11
C ASN A 674 -24.00 -37.27 16.38
N SER A 675 -25.29 -36.89 16.31
CA SER A 675 -26.33 -37.63 15.60
C SER A 675 -26.21 -37.44 14.08
N PRO A 676 -26.49 -38.47 13.25
CA PRO A 676 -26.55 -38.35 11.79
C PRO A 676 -27.54 -37.29 11.30
N PHE A 677 -28.53 -36.94 12.12
CA PHE A 677 -29.57 -35.95 11.82
C PHE A 677 -29.22 -34.53 12.27
N GLY A 678 -28.01 -34.32 12.78
CA GLY A 678 -27.63 -33.10 13.48
C GLY A 678 -28.15 -33.07 14.93
N GLY A 679 -27.57 -32.20 15.75
CA GLY A 679 -28.03 -31.99 17.12
C GLY A 679 -29.33 -31.20 17.17
N VAL A 680 -30.14 -31.44 18.22
CA VAL A 680 -31.37 -30.70 18.50
C VAL A 680 -31.02 -29.39 19.21
N ARG A 681 -31.46 -28.27 18.66
CA ARG A 681 -31.18 -26.93 19.17
C ARG A 681 -32.28 -26.45 20.11
N THR A 682 -31.85 -25.93 21.26
CA THR A 682 -32.69 -25.19 22.19
C THR A 682 -32.30 -23.72 22.12
N GLU A 683 -33.28 -22.87 21.85
CA GLU A 683 -33.10 -21.43 21.79
C GLU A 683 -33.08 -20.79 23.18
N SER A 684 -32.42 -19.64 23.24
CA SER A 684 -32.49 -18.73 24.36
C SER A 684 -32.64 -17.32 23.83
N PHE A 685 -33.71 -16.63 24.22
CA PHE A 685 -33.90 -15.20 23.97
C PHE A 685 -33.53 -14.35 25.20
N ASP A 686 -33.07 -14.99 26.28
CA ASP A 686 -32.60 -14.33 27.49
C ASP A 686 -31.34 -13.50 27.22
N LEU A 687 -31.11 -12.49 28.06
CA LEU A 687 -29.85 -11.75 28.12
C LEU A 687 -29.06 -12.12 29.39
N PRO A 688 -27.73 -11.94 29.42
CA PRO A 688 -26.98 -11.97 30.67
C PRO A 688 -27.59 -10.97 31.68
N LYS A 689 -27.57 -11.31 32.98
CA LYS A 689 -28.18 -10.49 34.05
C LYS A 689 -27.77 -9.01 33.98
N LYS A 690 -26.49 -8.73 33.70
CA LYS A 690 -25.95 -7.38 33.57
C LYS A 690 -26.58 -6.57 32.42
N CYS A 691 -27.13 -7.23 31.42
CA CYS A 691 -27.73 -6.61 30.23
C CYS A 691 -29.26 -6.54 30.28
N SER A 692 -29.91 -7.21 31.25
CA SER A 692 -31.36 -7.18 31.44
C SER A 692 -31.85 -5.96 32.24
N GLU A 693 -30.95 -5.23 32.88
CA GLU A 693 -31.25 -4.06 33.71
C GLU A 693 -31.14 -2.72 32.94
N ASP A 694 -30.49 -2.71 31.78
CA ASP A 694 -30.38 -1.56 30.85
C ASP A 694 -31.63 -1.43 29.95
N LYS A 695 -32.82 -1.35 30.57
CA LYS A 695 -34.09 -1.10 29.85
C LYS A 695 -34.24 0.33 29.37
#